data_AF-A0A956I2M2-F1
#
_entry.id   AF-A0A956I2M2-F1
#
_cell.length_a   1.000
_cell.length_b   1.000
_cell.length_c   1.000
_cell.angle_alpha   90.00
_cell.angle_beta   90.00
_cell.angle_gamma   90.00
#
_symmetry.space_group_name_H-M   'P 1'
#
loop_
_entity.id
_entity.type
_entity.pdbx_description
1 polymer ?
#
loop_
_entity_poly.entity_id
_entity_poly.type
_entity_poly.pdbx_seq_one_letter_code
_entity_poly.pdbx_strand_id
1 'polypeptide(L)'
;MPVDQIPLEELRRLLTGRPGLVVGPAASLYPGALDEAIKAIGAEFPSVPEQRAQDLFHLGDAAQLSGPDASALRGSLAAQIGSLPSGPSLGAIAEIPWAAVLSLSIDMRVERLLADAANASPTAKPVTVLYEPDRIPPPDSLPVFKLLGSTVRLDFPISSPELRRQTAKWAGAVRYFGDRTRGAPVLCLGVNDSIDYFYDLLGFLSSERRHVPSALVFLKDDPITSAPDLAFNTPSNSRLFSVSGTLGLVAKEVRSGVQQAQQSKATPAKLAQAGVVVNDQLAYDTSFNDRERLLDLLFSPDIPNWEPYSCALDFPRTAGTDLRAHIEDLYTQGRTSGAIVITGSSATGKTTILKRTAYDLASDGELVLWLSPTSYGDIRAGLDAFFALAAAAPVDRRRAVVVIDDPTRHPVVSSASEVRDIAATQGVSAFVLLAIRTVDWISAPGGSNPFVGDADLLLQLEVQDTLDDAEWRSLPTYLHRIGAAATLSAAVEIVARAEARYTRDTLSLLYWLLPQTRNAITSSVRDEYIRLGDNASLTALLMGQLSTTTELLRHAYELVAVADKYNVPVPIEVLVSALETSYQNWINATPRRGAMWGLLYAVEYAEGDTITYRTRSSVVTDIIVKYVNGGLFGHSGELRVLRRLVGACTGTHPAHREFLLGLLARNPEFEKLDYGEGLELFELAEKSLPLPDKTLVHQKGKWIRTRGRDPAHATRVLEEALRTPVYPYARRGESDEFIYTSLAASVIDGIDTKTLSREDGRQKALDYLSRARSKTFFNAHAVHVQAELMVRLASTPGAPNSGETLDLIAQAVTDLDRTILVLSARGKAEAGTVLEQVRMLEAARDKVWTRFSDEKSLEEQAQAEWEESASQHGFILRAEQLFWLARSDDRGRRYRDTLGYLDRIMKLILESGRVPDVRLYQVATHALYTWRVHQSGGVGAVDWDRVAMLASEAAKGSGHRGTVFYTYVHALAQAHRSEWTDSDAVFHQHRQIGLPASVLWKNRDFLLDANGNPLQVQGDIRVGSQRKYLSVEELQRDFRVDFGTRWPEQGNIAHAYIAFSFGGPLAVRRLEKFGRRR
;
A
#
# COMPACT_ATOMS: atom_id res chain seq x y z
N MET A 1 -6.23 13.29 31.94
CA MET A 1 -6.55 12.46 33.13
C MET A 1 -6.13 13.22 34.38
N PRO A 2 -6.92 13.25 35.46
CA PRO A 2 -6.45 13.78 36.73
C PRO A 2 -5.34 12.88 37.33
N VAL A 3 -4.44 13.46 38.12
CA VAL A 3 -3.47 12.69 38.91
C VAL A 3 -4.21 12.09 40.11
N ASP A 4 -4.30 10.77 40.19
CA ASP A 4 -5.03 10.10 41.26
C ASP A 4 -4.22 10.13 42.56
N GLN A 5 -4.84 10.54 43.66
CA GLN A 5 -4.17 10.58 44.97
C GLN A 5 -4.32 9.21 45.65
N ILE A 6 -3.20 8.57 45.98
CA ILE A 6 -3.18 7.29 46.68
C ILE A 6 -2.62 7.43 48.11
N PRO A 7 -3.14 6.67 49.09
CA PRO A 7 -2.57 6.58 50.42
C PRO A 7 -1.20 5.90 50.40
N LEU A 8 -0.36 6.23 51.39
CA LEU A 8 1.02 5.73 51.50
C LEU A 8 1.09 4.19 51.58
N GLU A 9 0.08 3.54 52.14
CA GLU A 9 -0.01 2.07 52.26
C GLU A 9 -0.25 1.38 50.90
N GLU A 10 -0.91 2.07 49.96
CA GLU A 10 -1.19 1.54 48.63
C GLU A 10 0.07 1.62 47.73
N LEU A 11 0.96 2.58 48.00
CA LEU A 11 2.28 2.68 47.37
C LEU A 11 3.10 1.38 47.53
N ARG A 12 3.02 0.75 48.71
CA ARG A 12 3.69 -0.52 49.01
C ARG A 12 3.24 -1.64 48.07
N ARG A 13 1.95 -1.68 47.72
CA ARG A 13 1.38 -2.66 46.77
C ARG A 13 1.71 -2.31 45.32
N LEU A 14 1.75 -1.01 45.01
CA LEU A 14 2.02 -0.53 43.66
C LEU A 14 3.46 -0.80 43.23
N LEU A 15 4.44 -0.54 44.11
CA LEU A 15 5.87 -0.69 43.82
C LEU A 15 6.46 -2.05 44.21
N THR A 16 5.65 -3.11 44.26
CA THR A 16 6.16 -4.48 44.44
C THR A 16 6.91 -4.96 43.18
N GLY A 17 8.11 -5.50 43.33
CA GLY A 17 8.85 -6.14 42.23
C GLY A 17 10.13 -5.40 41.81
N ARG A 18 10.15 -4.83 40.60
CA ARG A 18 11.34 -4.21 39.96
C ARG A 18 11.15 -2.70 39.73
N PRO A 19 11.01 -1.88 40.80
CA PRO A 19 10.67 -0.47 40.64
C PRO A 19 11.78 0.31 39.92
N GLY A 20 11.36 1.27 39.10
CA GLY A 20 12.27 2.22 38.44
C GLY A 20 12.29 3.58 39.16
N LEU A 21 13.38 4.33 38.95
CA LEU A 21 13.53 5.70 39.47
C LEU A 21 13.81 6.66 38.32
N VAL A 22 13.07 7.77 38.26
CA VAL A 22 13.42 8.96 37.48
C VAL A 22 13.74 10.06 38.47
N VAL A 23 14.94 10.64 38.35
CA VAL A 23 15.42 11.67 39.27
C VAL A 23 15.86 12.92 38.51
N GLY A 24 15.39 14.08 38.96
CA GLY A 24 15.75 15.38 38.42
C GLY A 24 16.57 16.25 39.38
N PRO A 25 17.04 17.43 38.91
CA PRO A 25 17.97 18.29 39.64
C PRO A 25 17.45 18.74 41.02
N ALA A 26 16.14 18.99 41.15
CA ALA A 26 15.55 19.45 42.41
C ALA A 26 15.61 18.38 43.50
N ALA A 27 15.72 17.10 43.14
CA ALA A 27 15.88 16.01 44.10
C ALA A 27 17.34 15.86 44.54
N SER A 28 18.31 16.00 43.62
CA SER A 28 19.75 15.89 43.93
C SER A 28 20.27 17.11 44.72
N LEU A 29 19.69 18.28 44.45
CA LEU A 29 19.99 19.57 45.07
C LEU A 29 18.76 20.03 45.89
N TYR A 30 18.15 21.14 45.50
CA TYR A 30 16.89 21.65 46.03
C TYR A 30 16.12 22.33 44.88
N PRO A 31 14.81 22.51 44.99
CA PRO A 31 14.03 23.20 43.95
C PRO A 31 14.58 24.60 43.66
N GLY A 32 14.83 24.90 42.38
CA GLY A 32 15.39 26.17 41.90
C GLY A 32 16.92 26.27 41.93
N ALA A 33 17.64 25.23 42.37
CA ALA A 33 19.10 25.22 42.47
C ALA A 33 19.79 25.39 41.10
N LEU A 34 19.20 24.82 40.05
CA LEU A 34 19.75 24.94 38.69
C LEU A 34 19.60 26.37 38.14
N ASP A 35 18.46 27.02 38.39
CA ASP A 35 18.22 28.42 38.02
C ASP A 35 19.16 29.38 38.75
N GLU A 36 19.44 29.10 40.03
CA GLU A 36 20.42 29.86 40.82
C GLU A 36 21.82 29.76 40.21
N ALA A 37 22.25 28.56 39.83
CA ALA A 37 23.54 28.35 39.15
C ALA A 37 23.59 29.05 37.79
N ILE A 38 22.52 28.97 36.98
CA ILE A 38 22.43 29.63 35.66
C ILE A 38 22.50 31.15 35.81
N LYS A 39 21.81 31.74 36.78
CA LYS A 39 21.85 33.19 37.06
C LYS A 39 23.23 33.65 37.52
N ALA A 40 23.90 32.88 38.38
CA ALA A 40 25.26 33.16 38.82
C ALA A 40 26.24 33.17 37.64
N ILE A 41 26.13 32.21 36.72
CA ILE A 41 26.95 32.15 35.50
C ILE A 41 26.63 33.31 34.55
N GLY A 42 25.35 33.66 34.38
CA GLY A 42 24.94 34.80 33.56
C GLY A 42 25.59 36.12 34.00
N ALA A 43 25.80 36.29 35.31
CA ALA A 43 26.51 37.44 35.87
C ALA A 43 28.05 37.39 35.62
N GLU A 44 28.64 36.20 35.50
CA GLU A 44 30.06 36.01 35.14
C GLU A 44 30.35 36.31 33.66
N PHE A 45 29.34 36.24 32.79
CA PHE A 45 29.46 36.45 31.33
C PHE A 45 28.55 37.61 30.83
N PRO A 46 28.90 38.88 31.12
CA PRO A 46 28.05 40.05 30.84
C PRO A 46 27.85 40.37 29.35
N SER A 47 28.50 39.63 28.43
CA SER A 47 28.27 39.73 26.98
C SER A 47 26.97 39.06 26.52
N VAL A 48 26.31 38.29 27.38
CA VAL A 48 24.99 37.69 27.12
C VAL A 48 23.90 38.63 27.63
N PRO A 49 22.97 39.12 26.78
CA PRO A 49 21.88 39.97 27.23
C PRO A 49 21.06 39.27 28.33
N GLU A 50 20.75 39.97 29.43
CA GLU A 50 19.99 39.45 30.57
C GLU A 50 18.62 38.84 30.17
N GLN A 51 18.04 39.34 29.07
CA GLN A 51 16.80 38.83 28.47
C GLN A 51 16.93 37.46 27.78
N ARG A 52 18.16 37.01 27.48
CA ARG A 52 18.48 35.73 26.81
C ARG A 52 19.08 34.67 27.76
N ALA A 53 19.31 34.98 29.04
CA ALA A 53 19.79 34.03 30.04
C ALA A 53 18.64 33.40 30.84
N GLN A 54 17.58 32.95 30.15
CA GLN A 54 16.38 32.40 30.79
C GLN A 54 16.52 30.91 31.12
N ASP A 55 17.36 30.18 30.39
CA ASP A 55 17.74 28.79 30.67
C ASP A 55 19.21 28.53 30.28
N LEU A 56 19.71 27.34 30.62
CA LEU A 56 21.09 26.92 30.36
C LEU A 56 21.47 26.93 28.87
N PHE A 57 20.52 26.64 27.99
CA PHE A 57 20.78 26.42 26.56
C PHE A 57 20.77 27.72 25.77
N HIS A 58 19.91 28.68 26.14
CA HIS A 58 19.95 30.04 25.60
C HIS A 58 21.20 30.79 26.08
N LEU A 59 21.66 30.54 27.31
CA LEU A 59 22.93 31.05 27.82
C LEU A 59 24.11 30.51 27.00
N GLY A 60 24.14 29.21 26.69
CA GLY A 60 25.22 28.63 25.89
C GLY A 60 25.11 28.87 24.39
N ASP A 61 23.91 28.98 23.81
CA ASP A 61 23.69 29.41 22.42
C ASP A 61 24.19 30.87 22.24
N ALA A 62 23.96 31.74 23.22
CA ALA A 62 24.51 33.09 23.24
C ALA A 62 26.04 33.09 23.45
N ALA A 63 26.56 32.26 24.34
CA ALA A 63 27.99 32.10 24.57
C ALA A 63 28.74 31.60 23.31
N GLN A 64 28.15 30.69 22.52
CA GLN A 64 28.73 30.23 21.26
C GLN A 64 28.82 31.32 20.18
N LEU A 65 27.92 32.31 20.21
CA LEU A 65 27.92 33.45 19.28
C LEU A 65 28.86 34.58 19.71
N SER A 66 29.15 34.71 21.01
CA SER A 66 29.90 35.82 21.60
C SER A 66 31.38 35.53 21.89
N GLY A 67 31.86 34.30 21.64
CA GLY A 67 33.29 33.96 21.70
C GLY A 67 33.90 33.37 23.00
N PRO A 68 33.22 33.19 24.16
CA PRO A 68 33.80 32.35 25.22
C PRO A 68 33.92 30.88 24.79
N ASP A 69 35.02 30.24 25.19
CA ASP A 69 35.25 28.80 24.98
C ASP A 69 34.17 28.00 25.73
N ALA A 70 33.44 27.16 25.00
CA ALA A 70 32.44 26.23 25.52
C ALA A 70 32.97 25.38 26.69
N SER A 71 34.28 25.13 26.75
CA SER A 71 34.93 24.44 27.87
C SER A 71 34.95 25.27 29.16
N ALA A 72 35.13 26.59 29.06
CA ALA A 72 35.18 27.49 30.21
C ALA A 72 33.79 27.62 30.87
N LEU A 73 32.73 27.74 30.05
CA LEU A 73 31.35 27.79 30.54
C LEU A 73 30.96 26.51 31.29
N ARG A 74 31.31 25.33 30.73
CA ARG A 74 31.09 24.04 31.40
C ARG A 74 31.86 23.95 32.73
N GLY A 75 33.10 24.44 32.75
CA GLY A 75 33.93 24.50 33.95
C GLY A 75 33.31 25.35 35.06
N SER A 76 32.89 26.58 34.74
CA SER A 76 32.22 27.46 35.71
C SER A 76 30.91 26.86 36.22
N LEU A 77 30.06 26.31 35.34
CA LEU A 77 28.79 25.72 35.76
C LEU A 77 29.00 24.49 36.64
N ALA A 78 29.98 23.65 36.31
CA ALA A 78 30.34 22.50 37.14
C ALA A 78 30.83 22.93 38.53
N ALA A 79 31.59 24.03 38.64
CA ALA A 79 32.05 24.59 39.91
C ALA A 79 30.88 25.16 40.74
N GLN A 80 29.96 25.90 40.12
CA GLN A 80 28.77 26.44 40.78
C GLN A 80 27.87 25.30 41.27
N ILE A 81 27.54 24.32 40.43
CA ILE A 81 26.73 23.16 40.85
C ILE A 81 27.43 22.33 41.94
N GLY A 82 28.77 22.29 41.93
CA GLY A 82 29.58 21.64 42.95
C GLY A 82 29.50 22.31 44.32
N SER A 83 29.29 23.63 44.38
CA SER A 83 29.24 24.41 45.63
C SER A 83 27.87 24.39 46.32
N LEU A 84 26.81 24.05 45.58
CA LEU A 84 25.44 24.02 46.12
C LEU A 84 25.26 22.91 47.18
N PRO A 85 24.40 23.09 48.20
CA PRO A 85 24.09 22.05 49.18
C PRO A 85 23.33 20.86 48.56
N SER A 86 23.52 19.66 49.12
CA SER A 86 22.80 18.45 48.69
C SER A 86 21.39 18.43 49.25
N GLY A 87 20.47 17.80 48.53
CA GLY A 87 19.11 17.58 49.01
C GLY A 87 19.07 16.77 50.32
N PRO A 88 18.37 17.25 51.37
CA PRO A 88 18.45 16.71 52.73
C PRO A 88 17.79 15.32 52.91
N SER A 89 17.37 14.62 51.85
CA SER A 89 16.58 13.39 51.96
C SER A 89 16.96 12.24 51.00
N LEU A 90 18.02 12.38 50.19
CA LEU A 90 18.39 11.38 49.18
C LEU A 90 18.91 10.04 49.73
N GLY A 91 19.45 10.02 50.96
CA GLY A 91 20.01 8.80 51.56
C GLY A 91 18.99 7.67 51.69
N ALA A 92 17.75 7.99 52.06
CA ALA A 92 16.69 6.99 52.22
C ALA A 92 16.29 6.33 50.87
N ILE A 93 16.38 7.09 49.77
CA ILE A 93 16.09 6.62 48.40
C ILE A 93 17.22 5.73 47.88
N ALA A 94 18.47 6.02 48.23
CA ALA A 94 19.63 5.24 47.79
C ALA A 94 19.65 3.81 48.32
N GLU A 95 19.06 3.59 49.50
CA GLU A 95 18.95 2.28 50.15
C GLU A 95 17.84 1.38 49.56
N ILE A 96 17.09 1.85 48.56
CA ILE A 96 16.05 1.05 47.88
C ILE A 96 16.70 0.20 46.77
N PRO A 97 16.37 -1.09 46.65
CA PRO A 97 16.88 -1.96 45.59
C PRO A 97 16.20 -1.67 44.23
N TRP A 98 16.57 -0.56 43.60
CA TRP A 98 16.07 -0.15 42.28
C TRP A 98 16.44 -1.16 41.18
N ALA A 99 15.61 -1.24 40.13
CA ALA A 99 15.89 -2.05 38.95
C ALA A 99 16.72 -1.29 37.90
N ALA A 100 16.45 0.00 37.74
CA ALA A 100 17.18 0.95 36.89
C ALA A 100 16.85 2.40 37.28
N VAL A 101 17.75 3.33 36.95
CA VAL A 101 17.59 4.76 37.24
C VAL A 101 17.82 5.61 35.98
N LEU A 102 16.90 6.52 35.69
CA LEU A 102 17.06 7.58 34.70
C LEU A 102 17.34 8.91 35.43
N SER A 103 18.47 9.54 35.13
CA SER A 103 18.94 10.74 35.80
C SER A 103 18.92 11.92 34.82
N LEU A 104 18.05 12.89 35.08
CA LEU A 104 18.01 14.20 34.41
C LEU A 104 18.93 15.21 35.12
N SER A 105 19.49 14.86 36.28
CA SER A 105 20.49 15.69 36.95
C SER A 105 21.85 15.61 36.23
N ILE A 106 22.57 16.72 36.16
CA ILE A 106 23.96 16.76 35.64
C ILE A 106 25.03 16.57 36.73
N ASP A 107 24.67 16.69 38.01
CA ASP A 107 25.57 16.38 39.13
C ASP A 107 25.73 14.85 39.33
N MET A 108 26.50 14.44 40.35
CA MET A 108 26.81 13.01 40.62
C MET A 108 26.38 12.54 42.02
N ARG A 109 25.51 13.29 42.71
CA ARG A 109 25.20 13.05 44.13
C ARG A 109 24.35 11.79 44.33
N VAL A 110 23.33 11.61 43.50
CA VAL A 110 22.44 10.43 43.56
C VAL A 110 23.23 9.15 43.25
N GLU A 111 24.08 9.22 42.22
CA GLU A 111 24.93 8.11 41.78
C GLU A 111 25.92 7.70 42.87
N ARG A 112 26.54 8.67 43.55
CA ARG A 112 27.45 8.41 44.68
C ARG A 112 26.71 7.77 45.85
N LEU A 113 25.55 8.30 46.23
CA LEU A 113 24.76 7.74 47.33
C LEU A 113 24.28 6.31 47.03
N LEU A 114 23.85 6.03 45.79
CA LEU A 114 23.50 4.67 45.36
C LEU A 114 24.72 3.73 45.42
N ALA A 115 25.90 4.21 44.99
CA ALA A 115 27.13 3.43 45.03
C ALA A 115 27.57 3.16 46.48
N ASP A 116 27.50 4.15 47.36
CA ASP A 116 27.85 4.03 48.78
C ASP A 116 26.89 3.04 49.49
N ALA A 117 25.59 3.13 49.21
CA ALA A 117 24.59 2.20 49.73
C ALA A 117 24.80 0.76 49.21
N ALA A 118 25.16 0.60 47.94
CA ALA A 118 25.51 -0.69 47.37
C ALA A 118 26.78 -1.28 47.99
N ASN A 119 27.82 -0.46 48.19
CA ASN A 119 29.08 -0.87 48.81
C ASN A 119 28.92 -1.25 50.29
N ALA A 120 27.96 -0.63 50.99
CA ALA A 120 27.64 -0.96 52.38
C ALA A 120 26.91 -2.31 52.54
N SER A 121 26.43 -2.92 51.45
CA SER A 121 25.65 -4.17 51.47
C SER A 121 26.29 -5.26 50.60
N PRO A 122 26.78 -6.37 51.17
CA PRO A 122 27.46 -7.43 50.41
C PRO A 122 26.57 -8.17 49.39
N THR A 123 25.25 -7.98 49.48
CA THR A 123 24.27 -8.60 48.56
C THR A 123 23.69 -7.61 47.54
N ALA A 124 24.08 -6.33 47.58
CA ALA A 124 23.59 -5.33 46.64
C ALA A 124 24.32 -5.41 45.30
N LYS A 125 23.61 -5.04 44.22
CA LYS A 125 24.22 -4.97 42.89
C LYS A 125 25.17 -3.77 42.81
N PRO A 126 26.37 -3.91 42.21
CA PRO A 126 27.22 -2.76 41.94
C PRO A 126 26.50 -1.74 41.07
N VAL A 127 26.73 -0.45 41.32
CA VAL A 127 26.15 0.64 40.54
C VAL A 127 27.01 0.91 39.31
N THR A 128 26.39 0.95 38.12
CA THR A 128 27.07 1.33 36.87
C THR A 128 26.47 2.62 36.34
N VAL A 129 27.27 3.69 36.33
CA VAL A 129 26.86 4.97 35.74
C VAL A 129 27.17 4.97 34.25
N LEU A 130 26.14 5.18 33.43
CA LEU A 130 26.22 5.23 31.98
C LEU A 130 26.10 6.67 31.50
N TYR A 131 27.23 7.23 31.07
CA TYR A 131 27.33 8.57 30.48
C TYR A 131 26.97 8.61 28.99
N GLU A 132 27.09 7.46 28.32
CA GLU A 132 26.63 7.22 26.95
C GLU A 132 25.33 6.41 27.04
N PRO A 133 24.14 7.06 26.94
CA PRO A 133 22.86 6.43 27.29
C PRO A 133 22.45 5.26 26.37
N ASP A 134 23.09 5.15 25.20
CA ASP A 134 22.90 4.11 24.20
C ASP A 134 23.74 2.84 24.45
N ARG A 135 24.69 2.89 25.40
CA ARG A 135 25.49 1.70 25.76
C ARG A 135 24.69 0.67 26.54
N ILE A 136 24.95 -0.59 26.22
CA ILE A 136 24.36 -1.75 26.90
C ILE A 136 24.86 -1.79 28.37
N PRO A 137 23.96 -1.80 29.37
CA PRO A 137 24.34 -1.95 30.77
C PRO A 137 24.84 -3.37 31.09
N PRO A 138 25.86 -3.55 31.96
CA PRO A 138 26.26 -4.87 32.45
C PRO A 138 25.09 -5.62 33.12
N PRO A 139 24.97 -6.95 32.93
CA PRO A 139 23.80 -7.73 33.38
C PRO A 139 23.59 -7.70 34.90
N ASP A 140 24.67 -7.77 35.69
CA ASP A 140 24.64 -7.83 37.16
C ASP A 140 24.95 -6.50 37.84
N SER A 141 24.52 -5.37 37.27
CA SER A 141 24.61 -4.07 37.92
C SER A 141 23.27 -3.33 38.00
N LEU A 142 23.21 -2.31 38.86
CA LEU A 142 22.18 -1.27 38.84
C LEU A 142 22.60 -0.20 37.82
N PRO A 143 21.96 -0.11 36.63
CA PRO A 143 22.30 0.91 35.66
C PRO A 143 21.68 2.27 36.04
N VAL A 144 22.52 3.30 36.04
CA VAL A 144 22.11 4.70 36.19
C VAL A 144 22.45 5.46 34.91
N PHE A 145 21.45 5.84 34.14
CA PHE A 145 21.62 6.52 32.85
C PHE A 145 21.65 8.03 33.06
N LYS A 146 22.78 8.68 32.73
CA LYS A 146 22.94 10.13 32.74
C LYS A 146 22.41 10.71 31.43
N LEU A 147 21.14 11.09 31.42
CA LEU A 147 20.47 11.55 30.20
C LEU A 147 21.06 12.86 29.66
N LEU A 148 21.44 13.77 30.55
CA LEU A 148 22.01 15.08 30.22
C LEU A 148 23.53 15.16 30.42
N GLY A 149 24.25 14.02 30.55
CA GLY A 149 25.70 14.03 30.81
C GLY A 149 26.05 14.33 32.27
N SER A 150 27.29 14.73 32.54
CA SER A 150 27.82 14.90 33.90
C SER A 150 28.79 16.07 34.07
N THR A 151 28.70 16.76 35.21
CA THR A 151 29.67 17.78 35.64
C THR A 151 31.07 17.24 35.89
N VAL A 152 31.22 15.92 36.14
CA VAL A 152 32.55 15.30 36.34
C VAL A 152 33.29 15.09 35.02
N ARG A 153 32.56 14.77 33.94
CA ARG A 153 33.14 14.57 32.60
C ARG A 153 33.10 15.83 31.74
N LEU A 154 32.40 16.86 32.20
CA LEU A 154 32.12 18.09 31.45
C LEU A 154 31.50 17.80 30.08
N ASP A 155 30.65 16.77 29.99
CA ASP A 155 30.04 16.27 28.76
C ASP A 155 28.53 16.56 28.67
N PHE A 156 28.02 17.43 29.55
CA PHE A 156 26.64 17.89 29.50
C PHE A 156 26.42 18.93 28.39
N PRO A 157 25.24 18.95 27.76
CA PRO A 157 24.95 19.88 26.68
C PRO A 157 24.78 21.28 27.26
N ILE A 158 25.35 22.28 26.58
CA ILE A 158 25.19 23.70 26.93
C ILE A 158 24.47 24.50 25.85
N SER A 159 24.19 23.89 24.69
CA SER A 159 23.55 24.54 23.54
C SER A 159 22.41 23.69 22.99
N SER A 160 21.44 24.31 22.31
CA SER A 160 20.30 23.62 21.71
C SER A 160 20.71 22.53 20.69
N PRO A 161 21.74 22.72 19.84
CA PRO A 161 22.25 21.66 18.96
C PRO A 161 22.86 20.48 19.71
N GLU A 162 23.59 20.72 20.81
CA GLU A 162 24.18 19.65 21.63
C GLU A 162 23.09 18.85 22.36
N LEU A 163 22.07 19.53 22.88
CA LEU A 163 20.92 18.88 23.51
C LEU A 163 20.19 17.95 22.52
N ARG A 164 19.98 18.38 21.27
CA ARG A 164 19.38 17.53 20.23
C ARG A 164 20.22 16.29 19.90
N ARG A 165 21.55 16.41 19.91
CA ARG A 165 22.45 15.26 19.72
C ARG A 165 22.40 14.30 20.91
N GLN A 166 22.24 14.83 22.12
CA GLN A 166 22.17 14.04 23.34
C GLN A 166 20.83 13.32 23.50
N THR A 167 19.71 14.00 23.25
CA THR A 167 18.35 13.42 23.27
C THR A 167 18.16 12.33 22.23
N ALA A 168 18.82 12.41 21.07
CA ALA A 168 18.82 11.33 20.08
C ALA A 168 19.33 9.97 20.61
N LYS A 169 20.13 9.98 21.69
CA LYS A 169 20.66 8.77 22.34
C LYS A 169 19.73 8.20 23.42
N TRP A 170 18.67 8.92 23.81
CA TRP A 170 17.80 8.52 24.92
C TRP A 170 16.96 7.27 24.61
N ALA A 171 16.67 6.99 23.34
CA ALA A 171 15.93 5.80 22.94
C ALA A 171 16.58 4.50 23.45
N GLY A 172 17.92 4.43 23.43
CA GLY A 172 18.66 3.29 24.00
C GLY A 172 18.47 3.16 25.51
N ALA A 173 18.62 4.27 26.25
CA ALA A 173 18.45 4.28 27.70
C ALA A 173 17.02 3.92 28.12
N VAL A 174 16.01 4.46 27.44
CA VAL A 174 14.59 4.15 27.71
C VAL A 174 14.29 2.68 27.47
N ARG A 175 14.80 2.10 26.37
CA ARG A 175 14.67 0.68 26.09
C ARG A 175 15.29 -0.18 27.19
N TYR A 176 16.55 0.05 27.55
CA TYR A 176 17.23 -0.73 28.60
C TYR A 176 16.62 -0.50 29.99
N PHE A 177 16.15 0.70 30.29
CA PHE A 177 15.40 0.99 31.50
C PHE A 177 14.13 0.15 31.56
N GLY A 178 13.36 0.12 30.46
CA GLY A 178 12.17 -0.70 30.30
C GLY A 178 12.41 -2.20 30.43
N ASP A 179 13.51 -2.70 29.89
CA ASP A 179 13.90 -4.12 30.02
C ASP A 179 14.16 -4.50 31.48
N ARG A 180 14.71 -3.57 32.28
CA ARG A 180 15.02 -3.78 33.69
C ARG A 180 13.79 -3.67 34.57
N THR A 181 12.94 -2.68 34.34
CA THR A 181 11.72 -2.45 35.12
C THR A 181 10.58 -3.38 34.70
N ARG A 182 10.58 -3.90 33.47
CA ARG A 182 9.52 -4.78 32.90
C ARG A 182 8.12 -4.19 33.06
N GLY A 183 7.99 -2.88 32.85
CA GLY A 183 6.72 -2.15 32.98
C GLY A 183 6.27 -1.91 34.43
N ALA A 184 7.11 -2.18 35.44
CA ALA A 184 6.82 -1.83 36.82
C ALA A 184 6.65 -0.32 37.03
N PRO A 185 5.95 0.13 38.09
CA PRO A 185 5.80 1.55 38.36
C PRO A 185 7.13 2.25 38.62
N VAL A 186 7.17 3.53 38.28
CA VAL A 186 8.36 4.38 38.34
C VAL A 186 8.09 5.53 39.30
N LEU A 187 9.01 5.72 40.25
CA LEU A 187 8.99 6.88 41.14
C LEU A 187 9.72 8.04 40.45
N CYS A 188 9.04 9.18 40.32
CA CYS A 188 9.57 10.40 39.73
C CYS A 188 9.81 11.44 40.83
N LEU A 189 11.05 11.91 40.97
CA LEU A 189 11.45 12.83 42.05
C LEU A 189 12.18 14.06 41.50
N GLY A 190 11.72 15.25 41.88
CA GLY A 190 12.46 16.50 41.67
C GLY A 190 12.70 16.85 40.21
N VAL A 191 11.75 16.49 39.34
CA VAL A 191 11.80 16.75 37.89
C VAL A 191 11.35 18.17 37.53
N ASN A 192 10.87 18.95 38.51
CA ASN A 192 10.36 20.31 38.34
C ASN A 192 11.37 21.28 37.69
N ASP A 193 12.64 21.19 38.05
CA ASP A 193 13.70 22.05 37.49
C ASP A 193 14.14 21.59 36.07
N SER A 194 13.45 20.59 35.52
CA SER A 194 13.74 19.94 34.25
C SER A 194 12.46 19.51 33.51
N ILE A 195 11.36 20.25 33.68
CA ILE A 195 10.03 19.86 33.17
C ILE A 195 10.04 19.59 31.67
N ASP A 196 10.65 20.47 30.87
CA ASP A 196 10.70 20.29 29.41
C ASP A 196 11.42 18.99 29.02
N TYR A 197 12.55 18.69 29.66
CA TYR A 197 13.31 17.46 29.45
C TYR A 197 12.58 16.22 29.95
N PHE A 198 11.79 16.38 31.01
CA PHE A 198 10.94 15.32 31.50
C PHE A 198 9.81 15.01 30.52
N TYR A 199 9.19 16.02 29.89
CA TYR A 199 8.20 15.81 28.83
C TYR A 199 8.81 15.16 27.59
N ASP A 200 10.01 15.58 27.18
CA ASP A 200 10.75 14.88 26.12
C ASP A 200 10.96 13.41 26.48
N LEU A 201 11.37 13.12 27.72
CA LEU A 201 11.54 11.75 28.22
C LEU A 201 10.22 10.96 28.21
N LEU A 202 9.09 11.58 28.59
CA LEU A 202 7.77 10.95 28.48
C LEU A 202 7.39 10.66 27.01
N GLY A 203 7.79 11.51 26.08
CA GLY A 203 7.67 11.28 24.64
C GLY A 203 8.44 10.04 24.18
N PHE A 204 9.68 9.86 24.65
CA PHE A 204 10.47 8.65 24.38
C PHE A 204 9.89 7.40 25.07
N LEU A 205 9.39 7.51 26.30
CA LEU A 205 8.70 6.41 26.98
C LEU A 205 7.43 6.01 26.22
N SER A 206 6.71 6.99 25.66
CA SER A 206 5.49 6.77 24.87
C SER A 206 5.76 6.13 23.51
N SER A 207 6.90 6.44 22.88
CA SER A 207 7.29 5.84 21.59
C SER A 207 7.69 4.37 21.75
N GLU A 208 8.25 3.99 22.89
CA GLU A 208 8.63 2.62 23.25
C GLU A 208 7.49 1.86 23.95
N ARG A 209 6.40 1.57 23.22
CA ARG A 209 5.17 0.92 23.75
C ARG A 209 5.40 -0.37 24.56
N ARG A 210 6.48 -1.10 24.30
CA ARG A 210 6.85 -2.35 25.00
C ARG A 210 7.35 -2.14 26.43
N HIS A 211 7.72 -0.91 26.76
CA HIS A 211 8.54 -0.56 27.92
C HIS A 211 7.93 0.57 28.75
N VAL A 212 6.68 0.95 28.44
CA VAL A 212 5.93 1.96 29.17
C VAL A 212 5.72 1.50 30.62
N PRO A 213 6.07 2.32 31.62
CA PRO A 213 5.78 1.99 33.01
C PRO A 213 4.26 1.95 33.25
N SER A 214 3.81 1.00 34.06
CA SER A 214 2.39 0.87 34.41
C SER A 214 1.84 2.06 35.21
N ALA A 215 2.72 2.75 35.95
CA ALA A 215 2.39 4.02 36.56
C ALA A 215 3.62 4.90 36.80
N LEU A 216 3.39 6.22 36.81
CA LEU A 216 4.34 7.22 37.28
C LEU A 216 3.83 7.76 38.61
N VAL A 217 4.68 7.70 39.63
CA VAL A 217 4.35 8.10 40.99
C VAL A 217 5.14 9.35 41.36
N PHE A 218 4.44 10.37 41.87
CA PHE A 218 5.01 11.64 42.30
C PHE A 218 4.69 11.90 43.77
N LEU A 219 5.48 12.74 44.43
CA LEU A 219 5.08 13.31 45.71
C LEU A 219 3.95 14.32 45.49
N LYS A 220 2.96 14.34 46.39
CA LYS A 220 1.84 15.28 46.31
C LYS A 220 2.27 16.74 46.26
N ASP A 221 3.35 17.06 46.97
CA ASP A 221 3.88 18.42 47.07
C ASP A 221 4.87 18.74 45.94
N ASP A 222 5.11 17.82 44.98
CA ASP A 222 5.93 18.09 43.81
C ASP A 222 5.14 19.00 42.83
N PRO A 223 5.65 20.19 42.46
CA PRO A 223 4.91 21.14 41.65
C PRO A 223 4.46 20.60 40.28
N ILE A 224 5.16 19.58 39.73
CA ILE A 224 4.79 18.97 38.45
C ILE A 224 3.40 18.30 38.49
N THR A 225 2.94 17.86 39.66
CA THR A 225 1.61 17.24 39.82
C THR A 225 0.46 18.21 39.56
N SER A 226 0.73 19.52 39.63
CA SER A 226 -0.23 20.58 39.33
C SER A 226 -0.11 21.11 37.89
N ALA A 227 0.85 20.62 37.10
CA ALA A 227 1.06 21.06 35.73
C ALA A 227 -0.01 20.46 34.79
N PRO A 228 -0.75 21.29 34.02
CA PRO A 228 -1.84 20.81 33.17
C PRO A 228 -1.33 19.88 32.05
N ASP A 229 -0.09 20.09 31.59
CA ASP A 229 0.50 19.37 30.47
C ASP A 229 1.01 17.96 30.84
N LEU A 230 1.17 17.65 32.14
CA LEU A 230 1.63 16.34 32.60
C LEU A 230 0.69 15.23 32.12
N ALA A 231 -0.61 15.45 32.23
CA ALA A 231 -1.62 14.49 31.82
C ALA A 231 -1.69 14.29 30.30
N PHE A 232 -1.31 15.29 29.52
CA PHE A 232 -1.29 15.22 28.06
C PHE A 232 -0.04 14.49 27.52
N ASN A 233 1.09 14.65 28.21
CA ASN A 233 2.38 14.06 27.80
C ASN A 233 2.61 12.66 28.39
N THR A 234 1.77 12.21 29.32
CA THR A 234 1.89 10.86 29.90
C THR A 234 1.48 9.79 28.89
N PRO A 235 2.23 8.68 28.76
CA PRO A 235 1.84 7.56 27.92
C PRO A 235 0.41 7.09 28.23
N SER A 236 -0.42 6.83 27.21
CA SER A 236 -1.83 6.42 27.37
C SER A 236 -2.04 5.19 28.26
N ASN A 237 -0.99 4.37 28.43
CA ASN A 237 -1.03 3.10 29.13
C ASN A 237 -0.40 3.18 30.54
N SER A 238 0.00 4.37 30.98
CA SER A 238 0.58 4.64 32.30
C SER A 238 -0.40 5.44 33.16
N ARG A 239 -0.62 5.00 34.40
CA ARG A 239 -1.41 5.76 35.39
C ARG A 239 -0.55 6.85 36.04
N LEU A 240 -1.18 7.94 36.46
CA LEU A 240 -0.53 9.02 37.21
C LEU A 240 -1.00 8.97 38.66
N PHE A 241 -0.06 8.78 39.59
CA PHE A 241 -0.35 8.77 41.01
C PHE A 241 0.41 9.86 41.74
N SER A 242 -0.26 10.48 42.72
CA SER A 242 0.38 11.33 43.73
C SER A 242 0.27 10.67 45.10
N VAL A 243 1.37 10.67 45.87
CA VAL A 243 1.40 10.12 47.23
C VAL A 243 1.67 11.21 48.26
N SER A 244 0.91 11.21 49.36
CA SER A 244 1.08 12.14 50.48
C SER A 244 2.10 11.60 51.47
N GLY A 245 3.16 12.35 51.76
CA GLY A 245 4.16 11.98 52.76
C GLY A 245 5.54 12.57 52.48
N THR A 246 6.44 12.47 53.46
CA THR A 246 7.84 12.84 53.27
C THR A 246 8.57 11.76 52.46
N LEU A 247 9.62 12.17 51.75
CA LEU A 247 10.44 11.27 50.93
C LEU A 247 11.02 10.08 51.74
N GLY A 248 11.32 10.28 53.03
CA GLY A 248 11.74 9.20 53.93
C GLY A 248 10.65 8.17 54.24
N LEU A 249 9.39 8.60 54.38
CA LEU A 249 8.25 7.69 54.59
C LEU A 249 7.92 6.90 53.31
N VAL A 250 7.94 7.59 52.17
CA VAL A 250 7.80 6.97 50.84
C VAL A 250 8.89 5.92 50.62
N ALA A 251 10.15 6.26 50.90
CA ALA A 251 11.26 5.34 50.74
C ALA A 251 11.14 4.08 51.62
N LYS A 252 10.65 4.24 52.86
CA LYS A 252 10.40 3.14 53.80
C LYS A 252 9.34 2.17 53.27
N GLU A 253 8.23 2.68 52.74
CA GLU A 253 7.15 1.83 52.21
C GLU A 253 7.55 1.12 50.92
N VAL A 254 8.27 1.80 50.02
CA VAL A 254 8.82 1.17 48.80
C VAL A 254 9.76 0.02 49.16
N ARG A 255 10.68 0.25 50.10
CA ARG A 255 11.61 -0.79 50.57
C ARG A 255 10.87 -1.98 51.17
N SER A 256 9.87 -1.72 52.01
CA SER A 256 9.06 -2.76 52.64
C SER A 256 8.29 -3.58 51.60
N GLY A 257 7.78 -2.93 50.54
CA GLY A 257 7.12 -3.60 49.41
C GLY A 257 8.06 -4.50 48.60
N VAL A 258 9.26 -4.01 48.29
CA VAL A 258 10.25 -4.82 47.55
C VAL A 258 10.75 -6.00 48.39
N GLN A 259 11.00 -5.81 49.68
CA GLN A 259 11.40 -6.90 50.59
C GLN A 259 10.30 -7.96 50.74
N GLN A 260 9.04 -7.55 50.85
CA GLN A 260 7.91 -8.48 50.92
C GLN A 260 7.74 -9.28 49.62
N ALA A 261 7.95 -8.66 48.45
CA ALA A 261 7.93 -9.35 47.15
C ALA A 261 9.07 -10.36 47.00
N GLN A 262 10.26 -10.05 47.54
CA GLN A 262 11.38 -10.98 47.58
C GLN A 262 11.12 -12.18 48.52
N GLN A 263 10.28 -12.01 49.54
CA GLN A 263 9.90 -13.07 50.47
C GLN A 263 8.68 -13.89 50.01
N SER A 264 7.83 -13.36 49.13
CA SER A 264 6.53 -13.98 48.76
C SER A 264 6.51 -14.82 47.47
N LYS A 265 7.60 -14.86 46.69
CA LYS A 265 7.73 -15.76 45.53
C LYS A 265 9.06 -16.50 45.56
N ALA A 266 9.01 -17.79 45.88
CA ALA A 266 10.16 -18.70 45.80
C ALA A 266 10.48 -19.10 44.34
N THR A 267 10.39 -18.18 43.38
CA THR A 267 10.96 -18.39 42.05
C THR A 267 12.45 -18.05 42.18
N PRO A 268 13.38 -19.01 42.03
CA PRO A 268 14.81 -18.73 42.20
C PRO A 268 15.23 -17.58 41.27
N ALA A 269 16.04 -16.64 41.75
CA ALA A 269 16.48 -15.48 40.96
C ALA A 269 17.09 -15.88 39.59
N LYS A 270 17.69 -17.07 39.51
CA LYS A 270 18.22 -17.71 38.30
C LYS A 270 17.14 -18.10 37.29
N LEU A 271 15.96 -18.55 37.74
CA LEU A 271 14.82 -18.91 36.89
C LEU A 271 14.19 -17.67 36.23
N ALA A 272 14.07 -16.57 36.99
CA ALA A 272 13.56 -15.28 36.47
C ALA A 272 14.51 -14.59 35.46
N GLN A 273 15.76 -15.07 35.35
CA GLN A 273 16.74 -14.64 34.35
C GLN A 273 16.62 -15.43 33.04
N ALA A 274 16.20 -16.70 33.08
CA ALA A 274 16.07 -17.55 31.89
C ALA A 274 14.71 -17.42 31.18
N GLY A 275 13.62 -17.21 31.92
CA GLY A 275 12.30 -17.17 31.32
C GLY A 275 11.19 -16.79 32.30
N VAL A 276 9.96 -17.04 31.87
CA VAL A 276 8.73 -16.81 32.62
C VAL A 276 8.03 -18.14 32.83
N VAL A 277 7.76 -18.50 34.08
CA VAL A 277 6.92 -19.65 34.42
C VAL A 277 5.47 -19.24 34.21
N VAL A 278 4.78 -19.86 33.25
CA VAL A 278 3.42 -19.46 32.85
C VAL A 278 2.43 -19.74 33.98
N ASN A 279 2.65 -20.80 34.75
CA ASN A 279 1.82 -21.16 35.90
C ASN A 279 1.71 -20.02 36.94
N ASP A 280 2.76 -19.22 37.12
CA ASP A 280 2.78 -18.08 38.05
C ASP A 280 1.87 -16.91 37.60
N GLN A 281 1.41 -16.94 36.34
CA GLN A 281 0.52 -15.93 35.75
C GLN A 281 -0.94 -16.38 35.65
N LEU A 282 -1.29 -17.58 36.13
CA LEU A 282 -2.68 -18.05 36.15
C LEU A 282 -3.55 -17.34 37.20
N ALA A 283 -2.94 -16.72 38.21
CA ALA A 283 -3.61 -16.18 39.41
C ALA A 283 -4.11 -14.72 39.28
N TYR A 284 -4.05 -14.10 38.11
CA TYR A 284 -4.52 -12.72 37.94
C TYR A 284 -6.05 -12.67 37.85
N ASP A 285 -6.68 -12.09 38.88
CA ASP A 285 -8.11 -11.76 38.88
C ASP A 285 -8.33 -10.45 38.12
N THR A 286 -8.22 -10.52 36.79
CA THR A 286 -8.36 -9.35 35.91
C THR A 286 -9.84 -9.08 35.63
N SER A 287 -10.37 -7.99 36.17
CA SER A 287 -11.70 -7.52 35.77
C SER A 287 -11.69 -7.06 34.29
N PHE A 288 -12.74 -7.39 33.53
CA PHE A 288 -12.92 -7.00 32.11
C PHE A 288 -12.92 -5.47 31.86
N ASN A 289 -12.89 -4.65 32.92
CA ASN A 289 -12.87 -3.19 32.85
C ASN A 289 -11.55 -2.61 32.29
N ASP A 290 -10.46 -3.39 32.24
CA ASP A 290 -9.16 -2.99 31.66
C ASP A 290 -9.00 -3.42 30.18
N ARG A 291 -10.09 -3.41 29.40
CA ARG A 291 -10.14 -3.96 28.03
C ARG A 291 -9.07 -3.39 27.10
N GLU A 292 -8.82 -2.07 27.12
CA GLU A 292 -7.84 -1.44 26.23
C GLU A 292 -6.41 -1.94 26.49
N ARG A 293 -6.03 -2.05 27.78
CA ARG A 293 -4.74 -2.62 28.20
C ARG A 293 -4.59 -4.07 27.74
N LEU A 294 -5.63 -4.89 27.88
CA LEU A 294 -5.61 -6.29 27.47
C LEU A 294 -5.47 -6.44 25.95
N LEU A 295 -6.12 -5.57 25.17
CA LEU A 295 -5.97 -5.55 23.71
C LEU A 295 -4.57 -5.11 23.28
N ASP A 296 -3.99 -4.11 23.95
CA ASP A 296 -2.62 -3.68 23.68
C ASP A 296 -1.59 -4.78 23.99
N LEU A 297 -1.79 -5.53 25.07
CA LEU A 297 -0.98 -6.70 25.39
C LEU A 297 -1.17 -7.83 24.37
N LEU A 298 -2.40 -8.07 23.90
CA LEU A 298 -2.69 -9.06 22.87
C LEU A 298 -1.98 -8.73 21.55
N PHE A 299 -1.98 -7.46 21.15
CA PHE A 299 -1.34 -6.99 19.91
C PHE A 299 0.17 -6.70 20.06
N SER A 300 0.73 -6.97 21.24
CA SER A 300 2.16 -6.93 21.54
C SER A 300 2.70 -8.33 21.86
N PRO A 301 2.70 -9.26 20.88
CA PRO A 301 2.94 -10.68 21.13
C PRO A 301 4.34 -11.02 21.69
N ASP A 302 5.33 -10.15 21.53
CA ASP A 302 6.68 -10.33 22.11
C ASP A 302 6.72 -10.18 23.65
N ILE A 303 5.70 -9.57 24.28
CA ILE A 303 5.66 -9.40 25.74
C ILE A 303 5.20 -10.73 26.38
N PRO A 304 5.96 -11.37 27.28
CA PRO A 304 5.57 -12.65 27.90
C PRO A 304 4.52 -12.44 29.01
N ASN A 305 3.30 -12.07 28.61
CA ASN A 305 2.12 -11.89 29.44
C ASN A 305 0.94 -12.70 28.88
N TRP A 306 0.21 -13.38 29.77
CA TRP A 306 -0.90 -14.28 29.42
C TRP A 306 -2.29 -13.78 29.84
N GLU A 307 -2.42 -12.59 30.43
CA GLU A 307 -3.71 -12.03 30.84
C GLU A 307 -4.74 -11.89 29.70
N PRO A 308 -4.37 -11.56 28.44
CA PRO A 308 -5.35 -11.55 27.35
C PRO A 308 -5.92 -12.94 27.01
N TYR A 309 -5.13 -13.99 27.26
CA TYR A 309 -5.49 -15.38 26.93
C TYR A 309 -6.42 -15.98 27.98
N SER A 310 -6.29 -15.59 29.25
CA SER A 310 -7.26 -15.95 30.31
C SER A 310 -8.64 -15.38 30.05
N CYS A 311 -8.72 -14.21 29.40
CA CYS A 311 -9.96 -13.59 28.94
C CYS A 311 -10.44 -14.10 27.57
N ALA A 312 -9.75 -15.09 26.97
CA ALA A 312 -9.99 -15.63 25.63
C ALA A 312 -10.12 -14.54 24.55
N LEU A 313 -9.29 -13.49 24.62
CA LEU A 313 -9.31 -12.40 23.65
C LEU A 313 -8.56 -12.73 22.37
N ASP A 314 -7.77 -13.81 22.33
CA ASP A 314 -6.97 -14.24 21.19
C ASP A 314 -7.81 -14.87 20.06
N PHE A 315 -7.36 -14.75 18.80
CA PHE A 315 -8.03 -15.37 17.66
C PHE A 315 -7.65 -16.86 17.56
N PRO A 316 -8.60 -17.80 17.68
CA PRO A 316 -8.31 -19.22 17.61
C PRO A 316 -7.99 -19.63 16.17
N ARG A 317 -6.80 -20.19 15.97
CA ARG A 317 -6.41 -20.85 14.71
C ARG A 317 -6.70 -22.34 14.80
N THR A 318 -7.15 -22.95 13.70
CA THR A 318 -7.39 -24.41 13.61
C THR A 318 -6.12 -25.19 13.95
N ALA A 319 -4.98 -24.74 13.41
CA ALA A 319 -3.64 -25.24 13.72
C ALA A 319 -3.31 -25.32 15.23
N GLY A 320 -3.83 -24.39 16.04
CA GLY A 320 -3.62 -24.42 17.49
C GLY A 320 -4.50 -25.45 18.20
N THR A 321 -5.70 -25.69 17.69
CA THR A 321 -6.59 -26.75 18.18
C THR A 321 -6.00 -28.12 17.85
N ASP A 322 -5.49 -28.28 16.64
CA ASP A 322 -4.82 -29.51 16.19
C ASP A 322 -3.58 -29.79 17.04
N LEU A 323 -2.75 -28.77 17.29
CA LEU A 323 -1.56 -28.91 18.13
C LEU A 323 -1.90 -29.43 19.53
N ARG A 324 -2.93 -28.87 20.17
CA ARG A 324 -3.36 -29.32 21.51
C ARG A 324 -3.81 -30.78 21.48
N ALA A 325 -4.67 -31.15 20.52
CA ALA A 325 -5.14 -32.52 20.38
C ALA A 325 -3.99 -33.52 20.17
N HIS A 326 -2.97 -33.16 19.39
CA HIS A 326 -1.80 -34.01 19.20
C HIS A 326 -0.95 -34.14 20.46
N ILE A 327 -0.78 -33.07 21.26
CA ILE A 327 -0.06 -33.16 22.54
C ILE A 327 -0.77 -34.11 23.50
N GLU A 328 -2.10 -34.04 23.58
CA GLU A 328 -2.93 -34.94 24.39
C GLU A 328 -2.82 -36.41 23.91
N ASP A 329 -2.82 -36.64 22.61
CA ASP A 329 -2.60 -37.97 22.01
C ASP A 329 -1.19 -38.51 22.32
N LEU A 330 -0.15 -37.67 22.22
CA LEU A 330 1.22 -38.05 22.59
C LEU A 330 1.31 -38.50 24.05
N TYR A 331 0.67 -37.78 24.98
CA TYR A 331 0.60 -38.20 26.38
C TYR A 331 -0.14 -39.54 26.53
N THR A 332 -1.22 -39.76 25.78
CA THR A 332 -2.00 -41.01 25.79
C THR A 332 -1.18 -42.20 25.26
N GLN A 333 -0.30 -41.95 24.29
CA GLN A 333 0.65 -42.92 23.76
C GLN A 333 1.88 -43.15 24.65
N GLY A 334 1.95 -42.50 25.81
CA GLY A 334 3.07 -42.61 26.75
C GLY A 334 4.33 -41.87 26.32
N ARG A 335 4.25 -40.98 25.33
CA ARG A 335 5.36 -40.08 24.98
C ARG A 335 5.36 -38.90 25.94
N THR A 336 6.51 -38.61 26.54
CA THR A 336 6.67 -37.54 27.54
C THR A 336 7.86 -36.62 27.27
N SER A 337 8.62 -36.88 26.20
CA SER A 337 9.76 -36.06 25.79
C SER A 337 9.94 -36.03 24.28
N GLY A 338 10.34 -34.88 23.74
CA GLY A 338 10.64 -34.69 22.32
C GLY A 338 10.38 -33.26 21.87
N ALA A 339 10.66 -32.99 20.59
CA ALA A 339 10.47 -31.69 19.96
C ALA A 339 9.15 -31.65 19.18
N ILE A 340 8.41 -30.55 19.35
CA ILE A 340 7.21 -30.24 18.58
C ILE A 340 7.44 -28.89 17.90
N VAL A 341 7.36 -28.86 16.58
CA VAL A 341 7.74 -27.70 15.77
C VAL A 341 6.53 -27.12 15.05
N ILE A 342 6.36 -25.82 15.18
CA ILE A 342 5.40 -25.02 14.41
C ILE A 342 6.18 -24.18 13.40
N THR A 343 5.93 -24.38 12.11
CA THR A 343 6.51 -23.60 11.02
C THR A 343 5.50 -22.64 10.41
N GLY A 344 5.96 -21.56 9.79
CA GLY A 344 5.10 -20.61 9.07
C GLY A 344 5.79 -19.27 8.81
N SER A 345 5.28 -18.48 7.86
CA SER A 345 5.77 -17.15 7.50
C SER A 345 5.58 -16.12 8.63
N SER A 346 6.16 -14.91 8.53
CA SER A 346 5.89 -13.83 9.49
C SER A 346 4.39 -13.50 9.63
N ALA A 347 4.01 -13.08 10.84
CA ALA A 347 2.65 -12.64 11.18
C ALA A 347 1.50 -13.62 10.82
N THR A 348 1.79 -14.93 10.80
CA THR A 348 0.79 -16.01 10.64
C THR A 348 0.08 -16.40 11.93
N GLY A 349 0.51 -15.88 13.09
CA GLY A 349 -0.09 -16.20 14.39
C GLY A 349 0.57 -17.34 15.17
N LYS A 350 1.78 -17.79 14.77
CA LYS A 350 2.55 -18.81 15.51
C LYS A 350 2.72 -18.49 17.01
N THR A 351 3.15 -17.27 17.34
CA THR A 351 3.29 -16.81 18.74
C THR A 351 1.97 -16.87 19.50
N THR A 352 0.86 -16.51 18.86
CA THR A 352 -0.48 -16.58 19.45
C THR A 352 -0.87 -18.04 19.75
N ILE A 353 -0.64 -18.95 18.80
CA ILE A 353 -0.86 -20.40 18.98
C ILE A 353 -0.02 -20.93 20.14
N LEU A 354 1.28 -20.60 20.19
CA LEU A 354 2.16 -21.03 21.27
C LEU A 354 1.73 -20.50 22.63
N LYS A 355 1.41 -19.21 22.75
CA LYS A 355 0.95 -18.62 24.01
C LYS A 355 -0.35 -19.23 24.48
N ARG A 356 -1.31 -19.46 23.57
CA ARG A 356 -2.57 -20.13 23.88
C ARG A 356 -2.34 -21.55 24.39
N THR A 357 -1.51 -22.32 23.67
CA THR A 357 -1.14 -23.69 24.05
C THR A 357 -0.43 -23.73 25.40
N ALA A 358 0.50 -22.81 25.64
CA ALA A 358 1.23 -22.70 26.92
C ALA A 358 0.30 -22.39 28.10
N TYR A 359 -0.69 -21.51 27.89
CA TYR A 359 -1.71 -21.19 28.90
C TYR A 359 -2.60 -22.39 29.21
N ASP A 360 -3.10 -23.05 28.16
CA ASP A 360 -3.97 -24.20 28.28
C ASP A 360 -3.26 -25.36 29.02
N LEU A 361 -2.02 -25.68 28.64
CA LEU A 361 -1.21 -26.72 29.31
C LEU A 361 -0.92 -26.36 30.78
N ALA A 362 -0.58 -25.10 31.07
CA ALA A 362 -0.35 -24.66 32.44
C ALA A 362 -1.62 -24.75 33.30
N SER A 363 -2.78 -24.46 32.71
CA SER A 363 -4.10 -24.54 33.36
C SER A 363 -4.50 -25.99 33.64
N ASP A 364 -4.12 -26.92 32.76
CA ASP A 364 -4.33 -28.37 32.93
C ASP A 364 -3.36 -28.99 33.97
N GLY A 365 -2.44 -28.19 34.52
CA GLY A 365 -1.55 -28.57 35.63
C GLY A 365 -0.13 -28.97 35.21
N GLU A 366 0.22 -28.83 33.93
CA GLU A 366 1.58 -29.04 33.43
C GLU A 366 2.48 -27.87 33.85
N LEU A 367 3.76 -28.11 34.13
CA LEU A 367 4.69 -27.03 34.45
C LEU A 367 5.27 -26.44 33.16
N VAL A 368 5.01 -25.17 32.88
CA VAL A 368 5.36 -24.54 31.59
C VAL A 368 6.32 -23.36 31.77
N LEU A 369 7.45 -23.41 31.04
CA LEU A 369 8.43 -22.34 30.94
C LEU A 369 8.40 -21.71 29.56
N TRP A 370 8.18 -20.40 29.49
CA TRP A 370 8.43 -19.61 28.30
C TRP A 370 9.82 -18.98 28.36
N LEU A 371 10.71 -19.34 27.43
CA LEU A 371 12.04 -18.74 27.38
C LEU A 371 11.97 -17.29 26.88
N SER A 372 12.64 -16.38 27.58
CA SER A 372 12.64 -14.96 27.21
C SER A 372 13.72 -14.69 26.16
N PRO A 373 13.42 -14.03 25.02
CA PRO A 373 14.43 -13.71 24.00
C PRO A 373 15.52 -12.74 24.49
N THR A 374 15.33 -12.11 25.65
CA THR A 374 16.27 -11.15 26.28
C THR A 374 16.90 -11.69 27.57
N SER A 375 16.97 -13.00 27.77
CA SER A 375 17.64 -13.58 28.95
C SER A 375 19.15 -13.31 28.92
N TYR A 376 19.60 -12.34 29.72
CA TYR A 376 21.01 -11.93 29.88
C TYR A 376 21.80 -12.78 30.90
N GLY A 377 21.18 -13.81 31.49
CA GLY A 377 21.78 -14.68 32.49
C GLY A 377 22.17 -16.06 31.93
N ASP A 378 22.76 -16.89 32.79
CA ASP A 378 23.03 -18.30 32.49
C ASP A 378 21.71 -19.08 32.31
N ILE A 379 21.25 -19.18 31.05
CA ILE A 379 19.99 -19.85 30.69
C ILE A 379 20.02 -21.31 31.16
N ARG A 380 21.18 -21.96 31.13
CA ARG A 380 21.33 -23.34 31.61
C ARG A 380 21.06 -23.44 33.11
N ALA A 381 21.65 -22.55 33.90
CA ALA A 381 21.36 -22.50 35.35
C ALA A 381 19.89 -22.18 35.66
N GLY A 382 19.21 -21.43 34.79
CA GLY A 382 17.77 -21.20 34.89
C GLY A 382 16.92 -22.42 34.50
N LEU A 383 17.30 -23.14 33.45
CA LEU A 383 16.69 -24.43 33.07
C LEU A 383 16.89 -25.50 34.14
N ASP A 384 18.09 -25.60 34.73
CA ASP A 384 18.38 -26.47 35.87
C ASP A 384 17.46 -26.16 37.05
N ALA A 385 17.28 -24.88 37.38
CA ALA A 385 16.37 -24.45 38.44
C ALA A 385 14.90 -24.76 38.11
N PHE A 386 14.50 -24.63 36.84
CA PHE A 386 13.16 -25.00 36.38
C PHE A 386 12.90 -26.50 36.50
N PHE A 387 13.81 -27.35 36.02
CA PHE A 387 13.64 -28.80 36.10
C PHE A 387 13.79 -29.33 37.51
N ALA A 388 14.57 -28.68 38.39
CA ALA A 388 14.57 -28.98 39.81
C ALA A 388 13.20 -28.72 40.47
N LEU A 389 12.49 -27.66 40.05
CA LEU A 389 11.10 -27.40 40.46
C LEU A 389 10.16 -28.51 39.97
N ALA A 390 10.32 -28.93 38.70
CA ALA A 390 9.53 -30.02 38.13
C ALA A 390 9.78 -31.36 38.83
N ALA A 391 11.03 -31.66 39.19
CA ALA A 391 11.42 -32.89 39.88
C ALA A 391 10.85 -32.99 41.30
N ALA A 392 10.58 -31.85 41.95
CA ALA A 392 9.94 -31.79 43.26
C ALA A 392 8.44 -32.13 43.23
N ALA A 393 7.81 -32.21 42.04
CA ALA A 393 6.45 -32.65 41.88
C ALA A 393 6.30 -34.20 42.05
N PRO A 394 5.10 -34.68 42.42
CA PRO A 394 4.78 -36.12 42.44
C PRO A 394 5.12 -36.80 41.10
N VAL A 395 5.59 -38.05 41.15
CA VAL A 395 6.14 -38.78 39.98
C VAL A 395 5.14 -38.85 38.81
N ASP A 396 3.85 -38.95 39.10
CA ASP A 396 2.74 -38.97 38.13
C ASP A 396 2.48 -37.60 37.46
N ARG A 397 3.08 -36.51 37.98
CA ARG A 397 2.96 -35.13 37.49
C ARG A 397 4.30 -34.48 37.12
N ARG A 398 5.38 -35.26 36.95
CA ARG A 398 6.70 -34.78 36.50
C ARG A 398 6.73 -34.52 35.00
N ARG A 399 5.85 -33.64 34.53
CA ARG A 399 5.75 -33.27 33.12
C ARG A 399 6.03 -31.78 33.00
N ALA A 400 6.99 -31.46 32.15
CA ALA A 400 7.45 -30.10 31.93
C ALA A 400 7.36 -29.76 30.44
N VAL A 401 7.02 -28.52 30.15
CA VAL A 401 6.95 -28.01 28.79
C VAL A 401 7.80 -26.76 28.70
N VAL A 402 8.74 -26.75 27.76
CA VAL A 402 9.57 -25.58 27.46
C VAL A 402 9.16 -25.02 26.12
N VAL A 403 8.77 -23.75 26.11
CA VAL A 403 8.33 -23.03 24.92
C VAL A 403 9.41 -22.06 24.47
N ILE A 404 9.81 -22.17 23.21
CA ILE A 404 10.80 -21.31 22.57
C ILE A 404 10.17 -20.70 21.31
N ASP A 405 9.83 -19.42 21.40
CA ASP A 405 9.35 -18.65 20.26
C ASP A 405 10.54 -17.98 19.57
N ASP A 406 10.77 -18.36 18.31
CA ASP A 406 11.88 -17.87 17.49
C ASP A 406 13.28 -18.19 18.08
N PRO A 407 13.72 -19.47 18.02
CA PRO A 407 14.95 -19.94 18.65
C PRO A 407 16.22 -19.23 18.15
N THR A 408 16.20 -18.61 16.97
CA THR A 408 17.33 -17.80 16.48
C THR A 408 17.64 -16.59 17.37
N ARG A 409 16.68 -16.13 18.18
CA ARG A 409 16.89 -15.07 19.19
C ARG A 409 17.63 -15.57 20.44
N HIS A 410 17.89 -16.88 20.56
CA HIS A 410 18.50 -17.52 21.72
C HIS A 410 19.84 -18.20 21.36
N PRO A 411 20.96 -17.47 21.28
CA PRO A 411 22.25 -18.04 20.85
C PRO A 411 22.90 -18.98 21.88
N VAL A 412 22.36 -19.11 23.10
CA VAL A 412 22.98 -19.84 24.23
C VAL A 412 22.39 -21.24 24.43
N VAL A 413 21.11 -21.47 24.07
CA VAL A 413 20.50 -22.81 24.04
C VAL A 413 20.19 -23.12 22.60
N SER A 414 20.97 -24.02 22.02
CA SER A 414 21.08 -24.13 20.56
C SER A 414 20.04 -25.05 19.94
N SER A 415 19.42 -25.93 20.74
CA SER A 415 18.51 -26.97 20.25
C SER A 415 17.55 -27.54 21.31
N ALA A 416 16.48 -28.18 20.85
CA ALA A 416 15.59 -28.97 21.71
C ALA A 416 16.33 -30.13 22.41
N SER A 417 17.36 -30.71 21.77
CA SER A 417 18.16 -31.77 22.36
C SER A 417 18.89 -31.33 23.64
N GLU A 418 19.41 -30.10 23.67
CA GLU A 418 20.07 -29.55 24.86
C GLU A 418 19.11 -29.40 26.03
N VAL A 419 17.89 -28.89 25.77
CA VAL A 419 16.85 -28.77 26.81
C VAL A 419 16.42 -30.14 27.33
N ARG A 420 16.25 -31.12 26.44
CA ARG A 420 15.92 -32.50 26.79
C ARG A 420 17.00 -33.13 27.67
N ASP A 421 18.26 -32.93 27.31
CA ASP A 421 19.39 -33.53 28.03
C ASP A 421 19.50 -32.92 29.43
N ILE A 422 19.29 -31.60 29.59
CA ILE A 422 19.21 -30.95 30.90
C ILE A 422 18.05 -31.53 31.73
N ALA A 423 16.85 -31.68 31.14
CA ALA A 423 15.70 -32.25 31.83
C ALA A 423 15.98 -33.70 32.31
N ALA A 424 16.63 -34.50 31.45
CA ALA A 424 17.00 -35.87 31.76
C ALA A 424 17.98 -35.97 32.93
N THR A 425 18.93 -35.02 33.09
CA THR A 425 19.84 -35.01 34.25
C THR A 425 19.12 -34.82 35.59
N GLN A 426 17.92 -34.22 35.59
CA GLN A 426 17.07 -34.04 36.76
C GLN A 426 15.99 -35.13 36.90
N GLY A 427 15.98 -36.14 36.03
CA GLY A 427 14.97 -37.20 36.02
C GLY A 427 13.57 -36.72 35.63
N VAL A 428 13.49 -35.68 34.80
CA VAL A 428 12.24 -35.08 34.30
C VAL A 428 12.15 -35.30 32.79
N SER A 429 10.95 -35.66 32.30
CA SER A 429 10.66 -35.69 30.87
C SER A 429 10.05 -34.36 30.44
N ALA A 430 10.50 -33.83 29.30
CA ALA A 430 10.05 -32.53 28.82
C ALA A 430 9.73 -32.50 27.32
N PHE A 431 8.60 -31.89 26.98
CA PHE A 431 8.32 -31.47 25.60
C PHE A 431 8.94 -30.09 25.34
N VAL A 432 9.51 -29.93 24.15
CA VAL A 432 10.05 -28.65 23.68
C VAL A 432 9.19 -28.17 22.51
N LEU A 433 8.42 -27.11 22.74
CA LEU A 433 7.57 -26.46 21.74
C LEU A 433 8.37 -25.34 21.07
N LEU A 434 8.59 -25.46 19.77
CA LEU A 434 9.38 -24.52 18.96
C LEU A 434 8.48 -23.83 17.93
N ALA A 435 8.49 -22.49 17.88
CA ALA A 435 8.00 -21.77 16.70
C ALA A 435 9.18 -21.28 15.87
N ILE A 436 9.24 -21.76 14.62
CA ILE A 436 10.34 -21.48 13.69
C ILE A 436 9.75 -20.84 12.44
N ARG A 437 10.44 -19.87 11.85
CA ARG A 437 10.02 -19.32 10.56
C ARG A 437 10.30 -20.36 9.47
N THR A 438 9.42 -20.45 8.47
CA THR A 438 9.61 -21.38 7.34
C THR A 438 10.97 -21.17 6.67
N VAL A 439 11.45 -19.91 6.60
CA VAL A 439 12.77 -19.57 6.05
C VAL A 439 13.91 -20.20 6.84
N ASP A 440 13.88 -20.09 8.17
CA ASP A 440 14.91 -20.61 9.06
C ASP A 440 14.88 -22.15 9.10
N TRP A 441 13.69 -22.75 8.98
CA TRP A 441 13.53 -24.20 8.93
C TRP A 441 14.12 -24.82 7.66
N ILE A 442 13.87 -24.20 6.49
CA ILE A 442 14.31 -24.71 5.19
C ILE A 442 15.81 -24.47 4.97
N SER A 443 16.36 -23.40 5.55
CA SER A 443 17.78 -23.03 5.38
C SER A 443 18.75 -23.88 6.23
N ALA A 444 18.24 -24.84 7.01
CA ALA A 444 19.04 -25.72 7.84
C ALA A 444 19.87 -26.72 7.00
N PRO A 445 21.20 -26.84 7.22
CA PRO A 445 22.05 -27.77 6.49
C PRO A 445 21.75 -29.24 6.83
N GLY A 446 21.57 -30.07 5.80
CA GLY A 446 21.75 -31.53 5.80
C GLY A 446 21.15 -32.33 6.97
N GLY A 447 19.96 -32.91 6.78
CA GLY A 447 19.45 -34.08 7.53
C GLY A 447 19.05 -33.86 9.00
N SER A 448 19.76 -33.04 9.76
CA SER A 448 19.47 -32.70 11.16
C SER A 448 19.25 -31.19 11.30
N ASN A 449 18.03 -30.77 11.62
CA ASN A 449 17.74 -29.36 11.83
C ASN A 449 18.41 -28.88 13.13
N PRO A 450 19.23 -27.80 13.10
CA PRO A 450 20.02 -27.36 14.26
C PRO A 450 19.14 -26.98 15.46
N PHE A 451 17.91 -26.52 15.23
CA PHE A 451 16.97 -26.17 16.30
C PHE A 451 16.39 -27.40 17.01
N VAL A 452 16.36 -28.56 16.35
CA VAL A 452 15.89 -29.82 16.94
C VAL A 452 17.07 -30.60 17.54
N GLY A 453 18.21 -30.63 16.84
CA GLY A 453 19.36 -31.46 17.20
C GLY A 453 19.02 -32.95 17.09
N ASP A 454 19.50 -33.75 18.05
CA ASP A 454 19.22 -35.20 18.15
C ASP A 454 17.95 -35.51 18.96
N ALA A 455 17.05 -34.54 19.13
CA ALA A 455 15.76 -34.77 19.77
C ALA A 455 14.77 -35.46 18.80
N ASP A 456 13.93 -36.35 19.33
CA ASP A 456 12.84 -36.94 18.55
C ASP A 456 11.88 -35.83 18.10
N LEU A 457 11.77 -35.62 16.79
CA LEU A 457 10.75 -34.73 16.21
C LEU A 457 9.40 -35.46 16.23
N LEU A 458 8.55 -35.11 17.19
CA LEU A 458 7.26 -35.77 17.42
C LEU A 458 6.17 -35.23 16.49
N LEU A 459 6.23 -33.94 16.15
CA LEU A 459 5.26 -33.27 15.30
C LEU A 459 5.91 -32.07 14.60
N GLN A 460 5.62 -31.90 13.32
CA GLN A 460 5.85 -30.66 12.58
C GLN A 460 4.52 -30.18 12.00
N LEU A 461 4.09 -28.99 12.39
CA LEU A 461 2.83 -28.39 11.93
C LEU A 461 3.11 -27.07 11.21
N GLU A 462 2.65 -26.94 9.97
CA GLU A 462 2.78 -25.71 9.19
C GLU A 462 1.52 -24.84 9.31
N VAL A 463 1.69 -23.62 9.81
CA VAL A 463 0.63 -22.61 9.89
C VAL A 463 0.51 -21.90 8.56
N GLN A 464 -0.64 -22.07 7.91
CA GLN A 464 -0.92 -21.48 6.61
C GLN A 464 -1.08 -19.95 6.67
N ASP A 465 -0.65 -19.29 5.60
CA ASP A 465 -0.73 -17.83 5.43
C ASP A 465 -2.18 -17.33 5.28
N THR A 466 -3.10 -18.22 4.90
CA THR A 466 -4.53 -17.93 4.70
C THR A 466 -5.40 -18.55 5.78
N LEU A 467 -6.55 -17.94 6.05
CA LEU A 467 -7.55 -18.52 6.95
C LEU A 467 -8.33 -19.64 6.25
N ASP A 468 -8.63 -20.71 6.98
CA ASP A 468 -9.52 -21.77 6.50
C ASP A 468 -11.02 -21.42 6.65
N ASP A 469 -11.91 -22.26 6.12
CA ASP A 469 -13.36 -22.01 6.16
C ASP A 469 -13.94 -21.90 7.59
N ALA A 470 -13.35 -22.60 8.56
CA ALA A 470 -13.80 -22.54 9.96
C ALA A 470 -13.34 -21.24 10.63
N GLU A 471 -12.11 -20.83 10.37
CA GLU A 471 -11.52 -19.57 10.81
C GLU A 471 -12.27 -18.36 10.20
N TRP A 472 -12.64 -18.43 8.92
CA TRP A 472 -13.47 -17.39 8.27
C TRP A 472 -14.84 -17.24 8.92
N ARG A 473 -15.47 -18.35 9.32
CA ARG A 473 -16.78 -18.33 10.01
C ARG A 473 -16.69 -17.76 11.42
N SER A 474 -15.56 -17.91 12.10
CA SER A 474 -15.37 -17.43 13.48
C SER A 474 -14.92 -15.96 13.56
N LEU A 475 -14.37 -15.41 12.47
CA LEU A 475 -13.83 -14.05 12.40
C LEU A 475 -14.84 -12.94 12.79
N PRO A 476 -16.12 -12.94 12.37
CA PRO A 476 -17.08 -11.92 12.81
C PRO A 476 -17.29 -11.90 14.32
N THR A 477 -17.39 -13.08 14.94
CA THR A 477 -17.54 -13.23 16.39
C THR A 477 -16.32 -12.69 17.12
N TYR A 478 -15.13 -12.96 16.58
CA TYR A 478 -13.87 -12.43 17.11
C TYR A 478 -13.82 -10.90 17.06
N LEU A 479 -14.12 -10.29 15.91
CA LEU A 479 -14.10 -8.83 15.75
C LEU A 479 -15.06 -8.12 16.72
N HIS A 480 -16.23 -8.72 16.97
CA HIS A 480 -17.16 -8.22 17.96
C HIS A 480 -16.60 -8.36 19.39
N ARG A 481 -16.03 -9.53 19.73
CA ARG A 481 -15.45 -9.81 21.05
C ARG A 481 -14.35 -8.84 21.42
N ILE A 482 -13.43 -8.53 20.50
CA ILE A 482 -12.35 -7.56 20.74
C ILE A 482 -12.82 -6.11 20.61
N GLY A 483 -13.99 -5.84 20.04
CA GLY A 483 -14.59 -4.51 19.97
C GLY A 483 -14.19 -3.71 18.74
N ALA A 484 -13.59 -4.38 17.75
CA ALA A 484 -13.37 -3.82 16.42
C ALA A 484 -14.69 -3.55 15.68
N ALA A 485 -15.76 -4.28 16.04
CA ALA A 485 -17.12 -4.04 15.58
C ALA A 485 -18.10 -3.89 16.75
N ALA A 486 -18.90 -2.82 16.72
CA ALA A 486 -19.91 -2.54 17.75
C ALA A 486 -20.97 -3.64 17.87
N THR A 487 -21.31 -4.32 16.77
CA THR A 487 -22.28 -5.42 16.72
C THR A 487 -21.80 -6.55 15.83
N LEU A 488 -22.33 -7.76 16.04
CA LEU A 488 -22.02 -8.92 15.19
C LEU A 488 -22.45 -8.70 13.72
N SER A 489 -23.58 -8.03 13.49
CA SER A 489 -24.04 -7.68 12.14
C SER A 489 -23.05 -6.75 11.42
N ALA A 490 -22.53 -5.75 12.12
CA ALA A 490 -21.50 -4.87 11.58
C ALA A 490 -20.20 -5.64 11.27
N ALA A 491 -19.83 -6.61 12.13
CA ALA A 491 -18.66 -7.46 11.90
C ALA A 491 -18.80 -8.29 10.61
N VAL A 492 -19.98 -8.89 10.36
CA VAL A 492 -20.26 -9.66 9.13
C VAL A 492 -20.11 -8.79 7.88
N GLU A 493 -20.64 -7.56 7.90
CA GLU A 493 -20.48 -6.63 6.78
C GLU A 493 -19.00 -6.24 6.54
N ILE A 494 -18.26 -6.00 7.62
CA ILE A 494 -16.82 -5.67 7.56
C ILE A 494 -16.05 -6.82 6.91
N VAL A 495 -16.32 -8.07 7.29
CA VAL A 495 -15.69 -9.27 6.73
C VAL A 495 -16.05 -9.44 5.24
N ALA A 496 -17.32 -9.29 4.88
CA ALA A 496 -17.76 -9.38 3.48
C ALA A 496 -17.09 -8.33 2.57
N ARG A 497 -16.84 -7.11 3.09
CA ARG A 497 -16.07 -6.08 2.37
C ARG A 497 -14.58 -6.40 2.25
N ALA A 498 -14.01 -7.09 3.23
CA ALA A 498 -12.60 -7.52 3.18
C ALA A 498 -12.40 -8.61 2.11
N GLU A 499 -13.33 -9.57 2.00
CA GLU A 499 -13.30 -10.62 0.97
C GLU A 499 -13.32 -10.03 -0.46
N ALA A 500 -14.16 -9.01 -0.70
CA ALA A 500 -14.24 -8.31 -1.97
C ALA A 500 -12.96 -7.50 -2.33
N ARG A 501 -12.07 -7.25 -1.37
CA ARG A 501 -10.81 -6.51 -1.55
C ARG A 501 -9.60 -7.40 -1.82
N TYR A 502 -9.80 -8.69 -2.07
CA TYR A 502 -8.74 -9.67 -2.36
C TYR A 502 -7.73 -9.90 -1.22
N THR A 503 -8.05 -9.58 0.04
CA THR A 503 -7.18 -9.87 1.20
C THR A 503 -7.37 -11.31 1.68
N ARG A 504 -6.88 -12.30 0.92
CA ARG A 504 -6.90 -13.72 1.35
C ARG A 504 -5.85 -14.05 2.41
N ASP A 505 -4.80 -13.25 2.46
CA ASP A 505 -3.68 -13.40 3.38
C ASP A 505 -4.00 -12.86 4.79
N THR A 506 -3.66 -13.64 5.83
CA THR A 506 -3.94 -13.36 7.25
C THR A 506 -3.27 -12.06 7.71
N LEU A 507 -2.03 -11.82 7.29
CA LEU A 507 -1.30 -10.60 7.64
C LEU A 507 -2.03 -9.37 7.09
N SER A 508 -2.42 -9.41 5.81
CA SER A 508 -3.13 -8.32 5.14
C SER A 508 -4.50 -8.05 5.77
N LEU A 509 -5.20 -9.12 6.14
CA LEU A 509 -6.47 -9.08 6.83
C LEU A 509 -6.35 -8.42 8.21
N LEU A 510 -5.36 -8.83 9.02
CA LEU A 510 -5.08 -8.22 10.33
C LEU A 510 -4.64 -6.75 10.20
N TYR A 511 -3.78 -6.45 9.23
CA TYR A 511 -3.27 -5.09 9.00
C TYR A 511 -4.40 -4.09 8.66
N TRP A 512 -5.43 -4.56 7.96
CA TRP A 512 -6.59 -3.73 7.58
C TRP A 512 -7.66 -3.69 8.66
N LEU A 513 -8.05 -4.86 9.21
CA LEU A 513 -9.12 -4.97 10.20
C LEU A 513 -8.72 -4.45 11.58
N LEU A 514 -7.44 -4.57 11.95
CA LEU A 514 -6.91 -4.26 13.28
C LEU A 514 -5.69 -3.33 13.18
N PRO A 515 -5.89 -2.01 13.01
CA PRO A 515 -4.81 -1.05 12.85
C PRO A 515 -3.76 -1.07 13.97
N GLN A 516 -4.13 -1.50 15.18
CA GLN A 516 -3.23 -1.65 16.33
C GLN A 516 -2.11 -2.67 16.08
N THR A 517 -2.33 -3.65 15.19
CA THR A 517 -1.35 -4.69 14.86
C THR A 517 -0.26 -4.24 13.87
N ARG A 518 -0.44 -3.08 13.22
CA ARG A 518 0.44 -2.63 12.12
C ARG A 518 1.92 -2.54 12.50
N ASN A 519 2.22 -2.05 13.71
CA ASN A 519 3.61 -1.92 14.18
C ASN A 519 4.26 -3.29 14.40
N ALA A 520 3.54 -4.23 15.02
CA ALA A 520 4.02 -5.59 15.25
C ALA A 520 4.23 -6.34 13.92
N ILE A 521 3.28 -6.21 12.98
CA ILE A 521 3.39 -6.77 11.63
C ILE A 521 4.60 -6.17 10.90
N THR A 522 4.75 -4.84 10.93
CA THR A 522 5.87 -4.14 10.27
C THR A 522 7.21 -4.60 10.83
N SER A 523 7.33 -4.71 12.16
CA SER A 523 8.54 -5.22 12.81
C SER A 523 8.82 -6.68 12.44
N SER A 524 7.81 -7.55 12.40
CA SER A 524 7.98 -8.96 12.03
C SER A 524 8.46 -9.12 10.59
N VAL A 525 7.86 -8.40 9.64
CA VAL A 525 8.28 -8.43 8.22
C VAL A 525 9.68 -7.85 8.06
N ARG A 526 10.00 -6.78 8.79
CA ARG A 526 11.35 -6.19 8.82
C ARG A 526 12.39 -7.18 9.34
N ASP A 527 12.11 -7.84 10.46
CA ASP A 527 13.01 -8.84 11.04
C ASP A 527 13.27 -10.00 10.07
N GLU A 528 12.24 -10.49 9.40
CA GLU A 528 12.37 -11.54 8.38
C GLU A 528 13.20 -11.07 7.18
N TYR A 529 12.97 -9.83 6.71
CA TYR A 529 13.77 -9.25 5.63
C TYR A 529 15.25 -9.07 5.99
N ILE A 530 15.56 -8.58 7.20
CA ILE A 530 16.94 -8.40 7.65
C ILE A 530 17.65 -9.76 7.75
N ARG A 531 16.98 -10.79 8.26
CA ARG A 531 17.56 -12.15 8.40
C ARG A 531 17.96 -12.80 7.09
N LEU A 532 17.26 -12.50 5.99
CA LEU A 532 17.69 -12.93 4.65
C LEU A 532 19.09 -12.41 4.29
N GLY A 533 19.58 -11.34 4.94
CA GLY A 533 20.94 -10.83 4.73
C GLY A 533 21.95 -11.15 5.85
N ASP A 534 21.50 -11.53 7.05
CA ASP A 534 22.32 -11.45 8.28
C ASP A 534 22.51 -12.77 9.05
N ASN A 535 22.22 -13.93 8.45
CA ASN A 535 22.63 -15.22 9.03
C ASN A 535 24.16 -15.48 8.96
N ALA A 536 24.95 -14.41 8.84
CA ALA A 536 26.35 -14.37 9.20
C ALA A 536 26.52 -14.13 10.71
N SER A 537 26.00 -15.04 11.54
CA SER A 537 26.69 -15.29 12.81
C SER A 537 28.05 -15.90 12.44
N LEU A 538 29.13 -15.36 13.02
CA LEU A 538 30.55 -15.68 12.76
C LEU A 538 30.88 -17.18 12.54
N THR A 539 30.06 -18.09 13.05
CA THR A 539 30.20 -19.55 12.94
C THR A 539 29.90 -20.10 11.54
N ALA A 540 28.96 -19.52 10.77
CA ALA A 540 28.64 -19.97 9.41
C ALA A 540 29.66 -19.47 8.36
N LEU A 541 30.27 -18.31 8.61
CA LEU A 541 31.39 -17.76 7.84
C LEU A 541 32.63 -18.68 7.87
N LEU A 542 32.79 -19.47 8.94
CA LEU A 542 33.86 -20.47 9.08
C LEU A 542 33.57 -21.79 8.32
N MET A 543 32.32 -22.04 7.91
CA MET A 543 31.90 -23.29 7.24
C MET A 543 31.61 -23.15 5.73
N GLY A 544 31.66 -21.94 5.16
CA GLY A 544 31.89 -21.70 3.72
C GLY A 544 30.87 -22.20 2.70
N GLN A 545 29.71 -22.77 3.07
CA GLN A 545 28.80 -23.42 2.12
C GLN A 545 27.42 -22.76 1.90
N LEU A 546 27.02 -21.72 2.65
CA LEU A 546 25.62 -21.22 2.64
C LEU A 546 25.43 -19.70 2.48
N SER A 547 26.49 -18.89 2.45
CA SER A 547 26.37 -17.41 2.40
C SER A 547 25.78 -16.88 1.08
N THR A 548 25.97 -17.60 -0.03
CA THR A 548 25.50 -17.19 -1.35
C THR A 548 24.00 -17.33 -1.56
N THR A 549 23.33 -18.27 -0.85
CA THR A 549 21.89 -18.49 -1.00
C THR A 549 21.04 -17.42 -0.32
N THR A 550 21.42 -16.91 0.85
CA THR A 550 20.61 -15.94 1.59
C THR A 550 20.63 -14.53 0.97
N GLU A 551 21.80 -14.04 0.54
CA GLU A 551 21.92 -12.75 -0.16
C GLU A 551 21.16 -12.74 -1.49
N LEU A 552 21.21 -13.85 -2.24
CA LEU A 552 20.47 -14.05 -3.48
C LEU A 552 18.95 -13.84 -3.25
N LEU A 553 18.41 -14.34 -2.14
CA LEU A 553 17.00 -14.24 -1.80
C LEU A 553 16.59 -12.84 -1.39
N ARG A 554 17.42 -12.19 -0.58
CA ARG A 554 17.20 -10.79 -0.22
C ARG A 554 17.10 -9.92 -1.47
N HIS A 555 18.02 -10.08 -2.41
CA HIS A 555 17.96 -9.34 -3.68
C HIS A 555 16.76 -9.74 -4.54
N ALA A 556 16.41 -11.02 -4.62
CA ALA A 556 15.25 -11.46 -5.38
C ALA A 556 13.97 -10.80 -4.87
N TYR A 557 13.89 -10.66 -3.55
CA TYR A 557 12.76 -10.05 -2.90
C TYR A 557 12.70 -8.54 -3.07
N GLU A 558 13.83 -7.83 -3.01
CA GLU A 558 13.89 -6.41 -3.39
C GLU A 558 13.40 -6.19 -4.83
N LEU A 559 13.86 -7.02 -5.77
CA LEU A 559 13.48 -6.97 -7.18
C LEU A 559 11.97 -7.16 -7.36
N VAL A 560 11.40 -8.22 -6.77
CA VAL A 560 9.97 -8.50 -6.90
C VAL A 560 9.12 -7.46 -6.18
N ALA A 561 9.52 -6.99 -4.99
CA ALA A 561 8.76 -5.97 -4.26
C ALA A 561 8.69 -4.64 -5.01
N VAL A 562 9.82 -4.18 -5.57
CA VAL A 562 9.79 -2.94 -6.37
C VAL A 562 8.91 -3.13 -7.61
N ALA A 563 9.03 -4.24 -8.35
CA ALA A 563 8.19 -4.49 -9.52
C ALA A 563 6.69 -4.62 -9.18
N ASP A 564 6.35 -5.25 -8.06
CA ASP A 564 4.97 -5.46 -7.60
C ASP A 564 4.32 -4.15 -7.11
N LYS A 565 5.11 -3.17 -6.60
CA LYS A 565 4.64 -1.79 -6.35
C LYS A 565 4.14 -1.14 -7.64
N TYR A 566 4.82 -1.43 -8.75
CA TYR A 566 4.42 -1.05 -10.10
C TYR A 566 3.36 -2.00 -10.69
N ASN A 567 2.81 -2.93 -9.90
CA ASN A 567 1.82 -3.93 -10.31
C ASN A 567 2.27 -4.80 -11.51
N VAL A 568 3.58 -4.99 -11.68
CA VAL A 568 4.14 -5.86 -12.71
C VAL A 568 4.75 -7.09 -12.04
N PRO A 569 4.24 -8.30 -12.31
CA PRO A 569 4.87 -9.50 -11.80
C PRO A 569 6.18 -9.76 -12.54
N VAL A 570 7.19 -10.28 -11.84
CA VAL A 570 8.52 -10.53 -12.44
C VAL A 570 8.58 -11.95 -13.01
N PRO A 571 8.77 -12.13 -14.33
CA PRO A 571 8.99 -13.45 -14.91
C PRO A 571 10.31 -14.07 -14.43
N ILE A 572 10.35 -15.40 -14.32
CA ILE A 572 11.56 -16.12 -13.90
C ILE A 572 12.77 -15.80 -14.77
N GLU A 573 12.57 -15.58 -16.08
CA GLU A 573 13.65 -15.25 -17.03
C GLU A 573 14.30 -13.91 -16.70
N VAL A 574 13.48 -12.91 -16.33
CA VAL A 574 13.96 -11.58 -15.92
C VAL A 574 14.60 -11.67 -14.53
N LEU A 575 13.99 -12.40 -13.59
CA LEU A 575 14.46 -12.51 -12.22
C LEU A 575 15.85 -13.18 -12.15
N VAL A 576 16.00 -14.33 -12.79
CA VAL A 576 17.25 -15.11 -12.80
C VAL A 576 18.37 -14.32 -13.48
N SER A 577 18.06 -13.61 -14.57
CA SER A 577 19.02 -12.73 -15.24
C SER A 577 19.42 -11.53 -14.36
N ALA A 578 18.47 -10.91 -13.65
CA ALA A 578 18.75 -9.78 -12.77
C ALA A 578 19.57 -10.19 -11.54
N LEU A 579 19.37 -11.41 -11.07
CA LEU A 579 20.12 -12.02 -9.98
C LEU A 579 21.49 -12.56 -10.41
N GLU A 580 21.81 -12.58 -11.70
CA GLU A 580 23.04 -13.14 -12.25
C GLU A 580 23.26 -14.61 -11.83
N THR A 581 22.17 -15.39 -11.77
CA THR A 581 22.20 -16.81 -11.37
C THR A 581 21.69 -17.71 -12.49
N SER A 582 21.81 -19.03 -12.35
CA SER A 582 21.25 -19.99 -13.29
C SER A 582 19.85 -20.42 -12.87
N TYR A 583 19.00 -20.84 -13.82
CA TYR A 583 17.69 -21.42 -13.50
C TYR A 583 17.81 -22.58 -12.52
N GLN A 584 18.82 -23.44 -12.70
CA GLN A 584 19.04 -24.58 -11.83
C GLN A 584 19.43 -24.14 -10.42
N ASN A 585 20.27 -23.11 -10.28
CA ASN A 585 20.64 -22.58 -8.97
C ASN A 585 19.44 -21.92 -8.28
N TRP A 586 18.60 -21.20 -9.03
CA TRP A 586 17.34 -20.64 -8.51
C TRP A 586 16.35 -21.74 -8.09
N ILE A 587 16.15 -22.77 -8.92
CA ILE A 587 15.28 -23.92 -8.62
C ILE A 587 15.81 -24.72 -7.43
N ASN A 588 17.13 -24.87 -7.30
CA ASN A 588 17.73 -25.56 -6.16
C ASN A 588 17.66 -24.74 -4.87
N ALA A 589 17.71 -23.41 -4.98
CA ALA A 589 17.48 -22.53 -3.86
C ALA A 589 16.00 -22.59 -3.43
N THR A 590 15.06 -22.62 -4.37
CA THR A 590 13.61 -22.51 -4.12
C THR A 590 12.94 -23.85 -3.73
N PRO A 591 12.07 -23.89 -2.70
CA PRO A 591 11.30 -25.10 -2.38
C PRO A 591 10.28 -25.43 -3.48
N ARG A 592 10.11 -26.72 -3.81
CA ARG A 592 9.29 -27.17 -4.96
C ARG A 592 7.77 -26.89 -4.87
N ARG A 593 7.20 -26.53 -3.70
CA ARG A 593 5.78 -26.16 -3.53
C ARG A 593 5.59 -25.25 -2.31
N GLY A 594 4.80 -24.18 -2.46
CA GLY A 594 4.44 -23.23 -1.39
C GLY A 594 4.84 -21.79 -1.69
N ALA A 595 4.41 -20.85 -0.83
CA ALA A 595 4.95 -19.49 -0.81
C ALA A 595 6.46 -19.59 -0.54
N MET A 596 7.28 -19.20 -1.51
CA MET A 596 8.73 -19.33 -1.38
C MET A 596 9.19 -18.45 -0.24
N TRP A 597 9.61 -19.11 0.84
CA TRP A 597 10.06 -18.49 2.09
C TRP A 597 9.05 -17.52 2.70
N GLY A 598 7.74 -17.71 2.45
CA GLY A 598 6.68 -16.88 3.02
C GLY A 598 6.56 -15.45 2.48
N LEU A 599 7.35 -15.09 1.46
CA LEU A 599 7.47 -13.72 0.96
C LEU A 599 7.26 -13.60 -0.55
N LEU A 600 7.65 -14.62 -1.33
CA LEU A 600 7.50 -14.65 -2.78
C LEU A 600 6.51 -15.72 -3.22
N TYR A 601 5.56 -15.34 -4.05
CA TYR A 601 4.54 -16.25 -4.57
C TYR A 601 4.77 -16.47 -6.06
N ALA A 602 4.99 -17.73 -6.42
CA ALA A 602 5.07 -18.17 -7.80
C ALA A 602 3.64 -18.32 -8.35
N VAL A 603 3.33 -17.63 -9.44
CA VAL A 603 2.05 -17.69 -10.13
C VAL A 603 2.30 -18.11 -11.57
N GLU A 604 1.66 -19.20 -12.00
CA GLU A 604 1.64 -19.60 -13.39
C GLU A 604 1.00 -18.48 -14.22
N TYR A 605 1.72 -17.99 -15.22
CA TYR A 605 1.17 -16.99 -16.12
C TYR A 605 -0.04 -17.60 -16.85
N ALA A 606 -1.07 -16.79 -17.14
CA ALA A 606 -2.38 -17.26 -17.62
C ALA A 606 -2.36 -18.09 -18.93
N GLU A 607 -1.21 -18.19 -19.58
CA GLU A 607 -0.99 -18.92 -20.83
C GLU A 607 -0.04 -20.12 -20.66
N GLY A 608 0.41 -20.42 -19.44
CA GLY A 608 1.15 -21.64 -19.09
C GLY A 608 2.65 -21.65 -19.43
N ASP A 609 3.16 -20.64 -20.15
CA ASP A 609 4.53 -20.66 -20.71
C ASP A 609 5.63 -20.20 -19.73
N THR A 610 5.31 -19.55 -18.61
CA THR A 610 6.31 -19.05 -17.64
C THR A 610 5.76 -18.93 -16.22
N ILE A 611 6.67 -18.92 -15.24
CA ILE A 611 6.39 -18.67 -13.82
C ILE A 611 6.71 -17.21 -13.53
N THR A 612 5.76 -16.50 -12.93
CA THR A 612 5.95 -15.11 -12.50
C THR A 612 5.92 -15.00 -10.98
N TYR A 613 6.69 -14.08 -10.43
CA TYR A 613 6.78 -13.86 -9.00
C TYR A 613 6.10 -12.56 -8.59
N ARG A 614 5.34 -12.62 -7.50
CA ARG A 614 4.78 -11.48 -6.78
C ARG A 614 5.14 -11.54 -5.31
N THR A 615 5.02 -10.42 -4.62
CA THR A 615 5.11 -10.45 -3.16
C THR A 615 3.85 -11.06 -2.57
N ARG A 616 3.95 -11.52 -1.32
CA ARG A 616 2.82 -12.08 -0.56
C ARG A 616 1.60 -11.16 -0.52
N SER A 617 1.81 -9.86 -0.35
CA SER A 617 0.74 -8.87 -0.30
C SER A 617 1.27 -7.46 -0.52
N SER A 618 0.38 -6.53 -0.86
CA SER A 618 0.72 -5.11 -1.01
C SER A 618 1.28 -4.49 0.27
N VAL A 619 0.84 -4.96 1.44
CA VAL A 619 1.37 -4.51 2.75
C VAL A 619 2.86 -4.86 2.85
N VAL A 620 3.19 -6.09 2.47
CA VAL A 620 4.54 -6.61 2.44
C VAL A 620 5.37 -5.84 1.41
N THR A 621 4.83 -5.59 0.20
CA THR A 621 5.45 -4.72 -0.81
C THR A 621 5.85 -3.34 -0.23
N ASP A 622 4.89 -2.66 0.41
CA ASP A 622 5.07 -1.30 0.93
C ASP A 622 6.14 -1.23 2.03
N ILE A 623 6.17 -2.21 2.94
CA ILE A 623 7.14 -2.25 4.03
C ILE A 623 8.56 -2.40 3.47
N ILE A 624 8.75 -3.25 2.47
CA ILE A 624 10.06 -3.54 1.89
C ILE A 624 10.54 -2.41 1.01
N VAL A 625 9.67 -1.83 0.19
CA VAL A 625 10.06 -0.66 -0.62
C VAL A 625 10.50 0.50 0.26
N LYS A 626 9.79 0.76 1.38
CA LYS A 626 10.24 1.77 2.38
C LYS A 626 11.65 1.48 2.91
N TYR A 627 11.97 0.21 3.14
CA TYR A 627 13.30 -0.18 3.60
C TYR A 627 14.37 -0.02 2.51
N VAL A 628 14.06 -0.46 1.28
CA VAL A 628 14.93 -0.31 0.11
C VAL A 628 15.31 1.16 -0.13
N ASN A 629 14.38 2.08 0.16
CA ASN A 629 14.60 3.53 0.06
C ASN A 629 15.25 4.18 1.30
N GLY A 630 15.48 3.43 2.38
CA GLY A 630 16.04 3.97 3.62
C GLY A 630 15.09 4.89 4.41
N GLY A 631 13.77 4.84 4.14
CA GLY A 631 12.77 5.68 4.81
C GLY A 631 11.59 6.09 3.92
N LEU A 632 10.77 7.02 4.41
CA LEU A 632 9.53 7.47 3.73
C LEU A 632 9.77 8.51 2.61
N PHE A 633 10.94 9.14 2.55
CA PHE A 633 11.16 10.36 1.74
C PHE A 633 12.10 10.21 0.53
N GLY A 634 12.54 8.98 0.20
CA GLY A 634 13.43 8.73 -0.95
C GLY A 634 12.84 7.74 -1.96
N HIS A 635 13.20 7.88 -3.25
CA HIS A 635 12.91 6.93 -4.34
C HIS A 635 14.17 6.32 -4.97
N SER A 636 15.35 6.66 -4.45
CA SER A 636 16.65 6.25 -5.02
C SER A 636 16.88 4.73 -4.96
N GLY A 637 16.35 4.06 -3.94
CA GLY A 637 16.42 2.61 -3.79
C GLY A 637 15.60 1.89 -4.85
N GLU A 638 14.36 2.35 -5.08
CA GLU A 638 13.48 1.85 -6.14
C GLU A 638 14.14 1.97 -7.51
N LEU A 639 14.66 3.15 -7.87
CA LEU A 639 15.29 3.38 -9.16
C LEU A 639 16.48 2.44 -9.39
N ARG A 640 17.32 2.22 -8.37
CA ARG A 640 18.43 1.26 -8.45
C ARG A 640 17.95 -0.14 -8.80
N VAL A 641 16.85 -0.59 -8.18
CA VAL A 641 16.27 -1.92 -8.42
C VAL A 641 15.61 -2.00 -9.80
N LEU A 642 14.89 -0.96 -10.22
CA LEU A 642 14.31 -0.88 -11.57
C LEU A 642 15.39 -0.91 -12.65
N ARG A 643 16.50 -0.17 -12.50
CA ARG A 643 17.63 -0.22 -13.44
C ARG A 643 18.18 -1.64 -13.57
N ARG A 644 18.29 -2.37 -12.45
CA ARG A 644 18.75 -3.76 -12.46
C ARG A 644 17.79 -4.68 -13.23
N LEU A 645 16.48 -4.54 -13.02
CA LEU A 645 15.46 -5.33 -13.72
C LEU A 645 15.40 -5.03 -15.22
N VAL A 646 15.43 -3.75 -15.58
CA VAL A 646 15.44 -3.31 -16.98
C VAL A 646 16.73 -3.76 -17.67
N GLY A 647 17.88 -3.58 -17.01
CA GLY A 647 19.19 -4.02 -17.48
C GLY A 647 19.31 -5.54 -17.71
N ALA A 648 18.53 -6.32 -16.97
CA ALA A 648 18.47 -7.78 -17.08
C ALA A 648 17.62 -8.28 -18.26
N CYS A 649 16.93 -7.39 -18.98
CA CYS A 649 16.07 -7.78 -20.09
C CYS A 649 16.85 -8.01 -21.41
N THR A 650 17.82 -8.92 -21.37
CA THR A 650 18.77 -9.18 -22.48
C THR A 650 18.39 -10.37 -23.38
N GLY A 651 17.45 -11.21 -22.95
CA GLY A 651 17.02 -12.40 -23.69
C GLY A 651 16.05 -12.10 -24.84
N THR A 652 15.95 -13.04 -25.78
CA THR A 652 14.97 -13.02 -26.88
C THR A 652 13.60 -13.59 -26.48
N HIS A 653 13.47 -14.10 -25.25
CA HIS A 653 12.22 -14.66 -24.74
C HIS A 653 11.13 -13.57 -24.65
N PRO A 654 9.88 -13.82 -25.07
CA PRO A 654 8.80 -12.82 -25.04
C PRO A 654 8.55 -12.20 -23.64
N ALA A 655 8.87 -12.93 -22.57
CA ALA A 655 8.72 -12.47 -21.19
C ALA A 655 9.51 -11.18 -20.89
N HIS A 656 10.72 -11.01 -21.43
CA HIS A 656 11.52 -9.79 -21.21
C HIS A 656 10.82 -8.56 -21.78
N ARG A 657 10.30 -8.68 -23.02
CA ARG A 657 9.56 -7.61 -23.69
C ARG A 657 8.25 -7.27 -22.97
N GLU A 658 7.44 -8.27 -22.64
CA GLU A 658 6.16 -8.02 -21.97
C GLU A 658 6.35 -7.44 -20.55
N PHE A 659 7.41 -7.83 -19.83
CA PHE A 659 7.78 -7.21 -18.57
C PHE A 659 8.11 -5.71 -18.74
N LEU A 660 8.97 -5.35 -19.72
CA LEU A 660 9.31 -3.95 -19.99
C LEU A 660 8.09 -3.12 -20.40
N LEU A 661 7.20 -3.66 -21.24
CA LEU A 661 5.97 -2.96 -21.62
C LEU A 661 4.99 -2.83 -20.46
N GLY A 662 4.89 -3.86 -19.61
CA GLY A 662 4.13 -3.81 -18.37
C GLY A 662 4.62 -2.68 -17.47
N LEU A 663 5.93 -2.55 -17.30
CA LEU A 663 6.56 -1.56 -16.42
C LEU A 663 6.52 -0.14 -16.97
N LEU A 664 6.95 0.06 -18.22
CA LEU A 664 7.22 1.39 -18.79
C LEU A 664 6.04 1.99 -19.57
N ALA A 665 5.15 1.16 -20.14
CA ALA A 665 4.13 1.63 -21.07
C ALA A 665 2.68 1.48 -20.56
N ARG A 666 2.39 0.46 -19.76
CA ARG A 666 1.02 0.10 -19.33
C ARG A 666 0.72 0.44 -17.87
N ASN A 667 1.58 1.24 -17.22
CA ASN A 667 1.51 1.43 -15.79
C ASN A 667 1.37 2.90 -15.36
N PRO A 668 0.25 3.27 -14.70
CA PRO A 668 0.06 4.62 -14.18
C PRO A 668 0.94 4.93 -12.96
N GLU A 669 1.50 3.94 -12.26
CA GLU A 669 2.42 4.19 -11.14
C GLU A 669 3.80 4.65 -11.63
N PHE A 670 4.18 4.31 -12.87
CA PHE A 670 5.42 4.76 -13.50
C PHE A 670 5.49 6.28 -13.63
N GLU A 671 4.33 6.91 -13.78
CA GLU A 671 4.17 8.37 -13.81
C GLU A 671 4.57 9.10 -12.52
N LYS A 672 4.82 8.38 -11.42
CA LYS A 672 5.33 8.97 -10.17
C LYS A 672 6.83 9.25 -10.20
N LEU A 673 7.57 8.68 -11.15
CA LEU A 673 9.00 8.93 -11.31
C LEU A 673 9.26 10.31 -11.93
N ASP A 674 10.43 10.87 -11.62
CA ASP A 674 10.87 12.11 -12.24
C ASP A 674 11.20 11.90 -13.72
N TYR A 675 11.12 12.97 -14.51
CA TYR A 675 11.34 12.90 -15.97
C TYR A 675 12.68 12.23 -16.32
N GLY A 676 13.77 12.63 -15.65
CA GLY A 676 15.11 12.11 -15.91
C GLY A 676 15.24 10.63 -15.55
N GLU A 677 14.66 10.20 -14.44
CA GLU A 677 14.66 8.81 -13.98
C GLU A 677 13.90 7.91 -14.96
N GLY A 678 12.72 8.36 -15.41
CA GLY A 678 11.94 7.62 -16.40
C GLY A 678 12.64 7.53 -17.76
N LEU A 679 13.27 8.64 -18.22
CA LEU A 679 14.01 8.66 -19.49
C LEU A 679 15.19 7.68 -19.47
N GLU A 680 15.94 7.65 -18.37
CA GLU A 680 17.05 6.72 -18.19
C GLU A 680 16.58 5.25 -18.26
N LEU A 681 15.43 4.92 -17.67
CA LEU A 681 14.89 3.56 -17.74
C LEU A 681 14.47 3.19 -19.17
N PHE A 682 13.92 4.12 -19.96
CA PHE A 682 13.63 3.88 -21.37
C PHE A 682 14.91 3.65 -22.19
N GLU A 683 15.94 4.48 -22.00
CA GLU A 683 17.23 4.33 -22.69
C GLU A 683 17.92 3.01 -22.31
N LEU A 684 17.84 2.61 -21.04
CA LEU A 684 18.35 1.33 -20.57
C LEU A 684 17.57 0.17 -21.19
N ALA A 685 16.25 0.27 -21.32
CA ALA A 685 15.41 -0.77 -21.94
C ALA A 685 15.76 -0.95 -23.42
N GLU A 686 15.93 0.14 -24.17
CA GLU A 686 16.36 0.12 -25.57
C GLU A 686 17.73 -0.51 -25.75
N LYS A 687 18.67 -0.24 -24.83
CA LYS A 687 20.02 -0.84 -24.85
C LYS A 687 20.04 -2.31 -24.44
N SER A 688 19.15 -2.71 -23.54
CA SER A 688 19.18 -4.05 -22.94
C SER A 688 18.54 -5.09 -23.84
N LEU A 689 17.43 -4.73 -24.53
CA LEU A 689 16.78 -5.66 -25.45
C LEU A 689 17.70 -6.00 -26.64
N PRO A 690 17.74 -7.29 -27.06
CA PRO A 690 18.63 -7.72 -28.14
C PRO A 690 18.21 -7.19 -29.52
N LEU A 691 16.95 -6.76 -29.67
CA LEU A 691 16.38 -6.22 -30.90
C LEU A 691 15.58 -4.95 -30.56
N PRO A 692 15.57 -3.95 -31.46
CA PRO A 692 14.84 -2.72 -31.21
C PRO A 692 13.32 -2.97 -31.19
N ASP A 693 12.62 -2.31 -30.27
CA ASP A 693 11.16 -2.45 -30.14
C ASP A 693 10.46 -1.12 -30.42
N LYS A 694 9.68 -1.11 -31.50
CA LYS A 694 8.89 0.05 -31.94
C LYS A 694 7.95 0.62 -30.86
N THR A 695 7.38 -0.23 -30.02
CA THR A 695 6.43 0.19 -28.97
C THR A 695 7.15 0.94 -27.87
N LEU A 696 8.33 0.46 -27.44
CA LEU A 696 9.14 1.14 -26.42
C LEU A 696 9.60 2.53 -26.89
N VAL A 697 10.11 2.64 -28.13
CA VAL A 697 10.53 3.94 -28.68
C VAL A 697 9.34 4.91 -28.78
N HIS A 698 8.17 4.43 -29.20
CA HIS A 698 6.94 5.23 -29.23
C HIS A 698 6.54 5.74 -27.83
N GLN A 699 6.62 4.90 -26.81
CA GLN A 699 6.25 5.26 -25.43
C GLN A 699 7.29 6.19 -24.79
N LYS A 700 8.58 6.02 -25.09
CA LYS A 700 9.64 6.98 -24.75
C LYS A 700 9.33 8.36 -25.34
N GLY A 701 8.93 8.43 -26.62
CA GLY A 701 8.52 9.68 -27.26
C GLY A 701 7.32 10.34 -26.56
N LYS A 702 6.33 9.56 -26.13
CA LYS A 702 5.21 10.06 -25.32
C LYS A 702 5.67 10.60 -23.96
N TRP A 703 6.56 9.89 -23.26
CA TRP A 703 7.12 10.31 -21.98
C TRP A 703 7.86 11.65 -22.09
N ILE A 704 8.72 11.81 -23.10
CA ILE A 704 9.43 13.07 -23.38
C ILE A 704 8.45 14.22 -23.63
N ARG A 705 7.38 13.96 -24.38
CA ARG A 705 6.34 14.98 -24.63
C ARG A 705 5.61 15.38 -23.35
N THR A 706 5.07 14.41 -22.62
CA THR A 706 4.14 14.67 -21.50
C THR A 706 4.86 15.09 -20.22
N ARG A 707 5.98 14.44 -19.89
CA ARG A 707 6.75 14.67 -18.66
C ARG A 707 7.92 15.62 -18.86
N GLY A 708 8.66 15.43 -19.95
CA GLY A 708 9.79 16.30 -20.30
C GLY A 708 9.37 17.68 -20.80
N ARG A 709 8.13 17.80 -21.33
CA ARG A 709 7.62 19.02 -21.99
C ARG A 709 8.54 19.53 -23.09
N ASP A 710 9.25 18.62 -23.75
CA ASP A 710 10.15 18.90 -24.88
C ASP A 710 9.56 18.35 -26.18
N PRO A 711 8.68 19.11 -26.86
CA PRO A 711 8.03 18.65 -28.08
C PRO A 711 9.01 18.42 -29.24
N ALA A 712 10.14 19.14 -29.27
CA ALA A 712 11.14 19.01 -30.33
C ALA A 712 11.93 17.70 -30.18
N HIS A 713 12.33 17.35 -28.97
CA HIS A 713 12.96 16.05 -28.70
C HIS A 713 11.97 14.89 -28.88
N ALA A 714 10.74 15.03 -28.38
CA ALA A 714 9.70 14.02 -28.59
C ALA A 714 9.45 13.74 -30.07
N THR A 715 9.39 14.77 -30.92
CA THR A 715 9.20 14.61 -32.37
C THR A 715 10.31 13.77 -33.01
N ARG A 716 11.58 14.02 -32.66
CA ARG A 716 12.72 13.23 -33.16
C ARG A 716 12.62 11.75 -32.78
N VAL A 717 12.29 11.46 -31.52
CA VAL A 717 12.14 10.08 -31.03
C VAL A 717 10.93 9.37 -31.66
N LEU A 718 9.84 10.08 -31.92
CA LEU A 718 8.68 9.51 -32.59
C LEU A 718 8.93 9.25 -34.09
N GLU A 719 9.72 10.08 -34.77
CA GLU A 719 10.18 9.82 -36.14
C GLU A 719 11.12 8.61 -36.21
N GLU A 720 11.96 8.42 -35.17
CA GLU A 720 12.75 7.20 -34.99
C GLU A 720 11.84 5.97 -34.83
N ALA A 721 10.79 6.05 -34.00
CA ALA A 721 9.84 4.96 -33.82
C ALA A 721 9.18 4.50 -35.14
N LEU A 722 8.92 5.40 -36.08
CA LEU A 722 8.39 5.01 -37.40
C LEU A 722 9.36 4.16 -38.21
N ARG A 723 10.68 4.40 -38.07
CA ARG A 723 11.74 3.67 -38.77
C ARG A 723 12.09 2.36 -38.07
N THR A 724 11.79 2.25 -36.79
CA THR A 724 12.03 1.05 -35.99
C THR A 724 11.13 -0.11 -36.44
N PRO A 725 11.68 -1.30 -36.70
CA PRO A 725 10.88 -2.48 -37.07
C PRO A 725 10.01 -2.95 -35.88
N VAL A 726 8.91 -3.64 -36.19
CA VAL A 726 8.13 -4.34 -35.17
C VAL A 726 8.96 -5.49 -34.61
N TYR A 727 8.96 -5.62 -33.28
CA TYR A 727 9.72 -6.68 -32.61
C TYR A 727 9.24 -8.07 -33.07
N PRO A 728 10.13 -9.00 -33.48
CA PRO A 728 9.73 -10.24 -34.18
C PRO A 728 8.76 -11.16 -33.43
N TYR A 729 8.81 -11.16 -32.10
CA TYR A 729 7.96 -11.99 -31.24
C TYR A 729 6.76 -11.24 -30.65
N ALA A 730 6.47 -10.03 -31.14
CA ALA A 730 5.32 -9.26 -30.70
C ALA A 730 4.02 -9.86 -31.27
N ARG A 731 3.06 -10.17 -30.39
CA ARG A 731 1.72 -10.63 -30.80
C ARG A 731 0.96 -9.59 -31.63
N ARG A 732 1.24 -8.31 -31.38
CA ARG A 732 0.73 -7.16 -32.12
C ARG A 732 1.83 -6.10 -32.18
N GLY A 733 2.13 -5.62 -33.38
CA GLY A 733 3.00 -4.46 -33.56
C GLY A 733 2.27 -3.16 -33.20
N GLU A 734 3.02 -2.18 -32.70
CA GLU A 734 2.55 -0.80 -32.63
C GLU A 734 2.29 -0.29 -34.05
N SER A 735 1.08 0.24 -34.28
CA SER A 735 0.66 0.74 -35.59
C SER A 735 1.25 2.12 -35.86
N ASP A 736 1.67 2.37 -37.10
CA ASP A 736 2.19 3.68 -37.52
C ASP A 736 1.19 4.80 -37.27
N GLU A 737 -0.11 4.51 -37.39
CA GLU A 737 -1.20 5.44 -37.19
C GLU A 737 -1.22 6.05 -35.78
N PHE A 738 -0.89 5.26 -34.75
CA PHE A 738 -0.78 5.75 -33.38
C PHE A 738 0.47 6.63 -33.19
N ILE A 739 1.58 6.30 -33.86
CA ILE A 739 2.81 7.11 -33.81
C ILE A 739 2.57 8.46 -34.50
N TYR A 740 1.92 8.48 -35.67
CA TYR A 740 1.52 9.72 -36.36
C TYR A 740 0.56 10.57 -35.52
N THR A 741 -0.33 9.95 -34.75
CA THR A 741 -1.19 10.68 -33.79
C THR A 741 -0.35 11.35 -32.70
N SER A 742 0.64 10.63 -32.16
CA SER A 742 1.55 11.17 -31.16
C SER A 742 2.42 12.30 -31.72
N LEU A 743 2.90 12.18 -32.96
CA LEU A 743 3.65 13.21 -33.69
C LEU A 743 2.82 14.48 -33.87
N ALA A 744 1.56 14.34 -34.32
CA ALA A 744 0.65 15.48 -34.44
C ALA A 744 0.51 16.20 -33.10
N ALA A 745 0.24 15.48 -32.01
CA ALA A 745 0.13 16.07 -30.68
C ALA A 745 1.43 16.75 -30.21
N SER A 746 2.62 16.19 -30.47
CA SER A 746 3.90 16.85 -30.19
C SER A 746 4.06 18.17 -30.94
N VAL A 747 3.63 18.24 -32.20
CA VAL A 747 3.67 19.48 -32.99
C VAL A 747 2.73 20.53 -32.40
N ILE A 748 1.53 20.14 -31.95
CA ILE A 748 0.59 21.06 -31.29
C ILE A 748 1.21 21.64 -30.01
N ASP A 749 1.84 20.81 -29.18
CA ASP A 749 2.53 21.28 -27.97
C ASP A 749 3.73 22.20 -28.31
N GLY A 750 4.38 21.96 -29.45
CA GLY A 750 5.42 22.85 -30.01
C GLY A 750 4.91 24.24 -30.41
N ILE A 751 3.68 24.33 -30.92
CA ILE A 751 3.02 25.61 -31.20
C ILE A 751 2.77 26.38 -29.89
N ASP A 752 2.27 25.70 -28.85
CA ASP A 752 1.95 26.33 -27.56
C ASP A 752 3.18 26.84 -26.82
N THR A 753 4.27 26.06 -26.88
CA THR A 753 5.58 26.44 -26.34
C THR A 753 6.33 27.47 -27.20
N LYS A 754 5.75 27.91 -28.33
CA LYS A 754 6.33 28.84 -29.31
C LYS A 754 7.67 28.36 -29.90
N THR A 755 7.93 27.05 -29.88
CA THR A 755 9.13 26.45 -30.48
C THR A 755 8.97 26.22 -31.98
N LEU A 756 7.72 26.16 -32.47
CA LEU A 756 7.35 26.07 -33.88
C LEU A 756 6.50 27.28 -34.29
N SER A 757 6.67 27.74 -35.53
CA SER A 757 5.78 28.74 -36.11
C SER A 757 4.38 28.15 -36.28
N ARG A 758 3.34 28.99 -36.18
CA ARG A 758 1.95 28.54 -36.27
C ARG A 758 1.61 27.92 -37.62
N GLU A 759 2.07 28.53 -38.71
CA GLU A 759 1.76 28.06 -40.06
C GLU A 759 2.47 26.76 -40.37
N ASP A 760 3.76 26.66 -40.03
CA ASP A 760 4.53 25.42 -40.20
C ASP A 760 4.01 24.30 -39.30
N GLY A 761 3.63 24.64 -38.06
CA GLY A 761 3.04 23.72 -37.11
C GLY A 761 1.67 23.19 -37.58
N ARG A 762 0.80 24.07 -38.09
CA ARG A 762 -0.49 23.69 -38.69
C ARG A 762 -0.30 22.70 -39.83
N GLN A 763 0.55 23.04 -40.80
CA GLN A 763 0.78 22.20 -41.97
C GLN A 763 1.34 20.82 -41.58
N LYS A 764 2.33 20.79 -40.67
CA LYS A 764 2.92 19.53 -40.17
C LYS A 764 1.93 18.67 -39.40
N ALA A 765 1.16 19.27 -38.49
CA ALA A 765 0.18 18.53 -37.70
C ALA A 765 -0.93 17.95 -38.60
N LEU A 766 -1.39 18.69 -39.61
CA LEU A 766 -2.36 18.20 -40.59
C LEU A 766 -1.80 17.06 -41.46
N ASP A 767 -0.54 17.15 -41.91
CA ASP A 767 0.10 16.03 -42.64
C ASP A 767 0.14 14.77 -41.77
N TYR A 768 0.60 14.87 -40.52
CA TYR A 768 0.62 13.73 -39.60
C TYR A 768 -0.78 13.17 -39.30
N LEU A 769 -1.78 14.02 -39.08
CA LEU A 769 -3.16 13.57 -38.86
C LEU A 769 -3.74 12.88 -40.10
N SER A 770 -3.38 13.31 -41.31
CA SER A 770 -3.80 12.66 -42.56
C SER A 770 -3.23 11.24 -42.68
N ARG A 771 -1.99 11.03 -42.22
CA ARG A 771 -1.32 9.72 -42.18
C ARG A 771 -1.82 8.83 -41.05
N ALA A 772 -2.14 9.43 -39.90
CA ALA A 772 -2.76 8.74 -38.76
C ALA A 772 -4.15 8.15 -39.09
N ARG A 773 -4.81 8.68 -40.11
CA ARG A 773 -6.11 8.21 -40.61
C ARG A 773 -5.87 7.28 -41.80
N SER A 774 -5.45 6.03 -41.64
CA SER A 774 -5.24 5.13 -42.79
C SER A 774 -6.54 4.53 -43.35
N LYS A 775 -6.49 3.86 -44.53
CA LYS A 775 -7.70 3.24 -45.14
C LYS A 775 -8.15 1.97 -44.40
N THR A 776 -7.26 1.39 -43.62
CA THR A 776 -7.40 0.08 -42.99
C THR A 776 -7.41 0.16 -41.46
N PHE A 777 -7.38 1.38 -40.90
CA PHE A 777 -7.25 1.59 -39.46
C PHE A 777 -8.14 2.73 -38.97
N PHE A 778 -9.02 2.41 -38.01
CA PHE A 778 -9.86 3.40 -37.34
C PHE A 778 -9.19 3.89 -36.05
N ASN A 779 -8.96 5.21 -35.94
CA ASN A 779 -8.25 5.82 -34.81
C ASN A 779 -9.02 7.02 -34.23
N ALA A 780 -9.72 6.78 -33.12
CA ALA A 780 -10.47 7.82 -32.41
C ALA A 780 -9.57 8.90 -31.78
N HIS A 781 -8.34 8.55 -31.35
CA HIS A 781 -7.40 9.51 -30.78
C HIS A 781 -6.91 10.52 -31.83
N ALA A 782 -6.74 10.12 -33.08
CA ALA A 782 -6.41 11.06 -34.16
C ALA A 782 -7.49 12.13 -34.36
N VAL A 783 -8.76 11.76 -34.18
CA VAL A 783 -9.89 12.71 -34.25
C VAL A 783 -9.85 13.69 -33.08
N HIS A 784 -9.59 13.18 -31.86
CA HIS A 784 -9.42 14.01 -30.68
C HIS A 784 -8.28 15.04 -30.83
N VAL A 785 -7.09 14.58 -31.26
CA VAL A 785 -5.92 15.45 -31.48
C VAL A 785 -6.18 16.48 -32.58
N GLN A 786 -6.89 16.11 -33.66
CA GLN A 786 -7.30 17.08 -34.68
C GLN A 786 -8.23 18.14 -34.11
N ALA A 787 -9.26 17.73 -33.36
CA ALA A 787 -10.20 18.69 -32.77
C ALA A 787 -9.48 19.67 -31.83
N GLU A 788 -8.54 19.16 -31.03
CA GLU A 788 -7.71 19.99 -30.16
C GLU A 788 -6.84 20.98 -30.94
N LEU A 789 -6.19 20.54 -32.03
CA LEU A 789 -5.47 21.44 -32.95
C LEU A 789 -6.38 22.55 -33.47
N MET A 790 -7.58 22.20 -33.97
CA MET A 790 -8.51 23.18 -34.54
C MET A 790 -8.99 24.19 -33.51
N VAL A 791 -9.30 23.75 -32.29
CA VAL A 791 -9.66 24.64 -31.17
C VAL A 791 -8.50 25.57 -30.83
N ARG A 792 -7.26 25.08 -30.75
CA ARG A 792 -6.08 25.90 -30.44
C ARG A 792 -5.81 26.92 -31.54
N LEU A 793 -5.85 26.53 -32.81
CA LEU A 793 -5.68 27.44 -33.96
C LEU A 793 -6.74 28.54 -33.94
N ALA A 794 -8.00 28.18 -33.73
CA ALA A 794 -9.09 29.13 -33.65
C ALA A 794 -8.94 30.09 -32.45
N SER A 795 -8.39 29.67 -31.31
CA SER A 795 -8.39 30.42 -30.02
C SER A 795 -7.30 31.49 -29.90
N THR A 796 -6.67 31.83 -31.02
CA THR A 796 -5.58 32.79 -31.08
C THR A 796 -6.07 34.24 -30.95
N PRO A 797 -5.49 35.07 -30.05
CA PRO A 797 -5.83 36.49 -29.95
C PRO A 797 -5.55 37.22 -31.27
N GLY A 798 -6.57 37.90 -31.82
CA GLY A 798 -6.47 38.65 -33.07
C GLY A 798 -6.76 37.85 -34.35
N ALA A 799 -7.13 36.57 -34.25
CA ALA A 799 -7.78 35.90 -35.37
C ALA A 799 -9.17 36.54 -35.56
N PRO A 800 -9.47 37.20 -36.70
CA PRO A 800 -10.83 37.62 -36.98
C PRO A 800 -11.74 36.37 -36.94
N ASN A 801 -13.02 36.54 -36.65
CA ASN A 801 -14.06 35.54 -36.94
C ASN A 801 -14.19 35.41 -38.47
N SER A 802 -13.11 35.01 -39.15
CA SER A 802 -13.04 34.78 -40.58
C SER A 802 -13.70 33.45 -40.92
N GLY A 803 -14.22 33.33 -42.14
CA GLY A 803 -14.81 32.07 -42.64
C GLY A 803 -13.88 30.86 -42.50
N GLU A 804 -12.54 31.06 -42.56
CA GLU A 804 -11.56 29.99 -42.32
C GLU A 804 -11.61 29.44 -40.88
N THR A 805 -11.82 30.30 -39.88
CA THR A 805 -11.92 29.88 -38.48
C THR A 805 -13.21 29.07 -38.25
N LEU A 806 -14.30 29.49 -38.87
CA LEU A 806 -15.58 28.79 -38.82
C LEU A 806 -15.50 27.43 -39.53
N ASP A 807 -14.81 27.35 -40.68
CA ASP A 807 -14.59 26.11 -41.41
C ASP A 807 -13.81 25.06 -40.60
N LEU A 808 -12.69 25.47 -39.98
CA LEU A 808 -11.85 24.56 -39.17
C LEU A 808 -12.63 23.99 -37.96
N ILE A 809 -13.45 24.82 -37.32
CA ILE A 809 -14.26 24.39 -36.18
C ILE A 809 -15.42 23.50 -36.64
N ALA A 810 -16.12 23.87 -37.71
CA ALA A 810 -17.19 23.05 -38.30
C ALA A 810 -16.66 21.65 -38.67
N GLN A 811 -15.47 21.57 -39.29
CA GLN A 811 -14.82 20.31 -39.62
C GLN A 811 -14.48 19.48 -38.37
N ALA A 812 -13.94 20.10 -37.32
CA ALA A 812 -13.60 19.43 -36.07
C ALA A 812 -14.83 18.81 -35.39
N VAL A 813 -15.92 19.58 -35.28
CA VAL A 813 -17.18 19.12 -34.66
C VAL A 813 -17.79 17.99 -35.48
N THR A 814 -17.86 18.14 -36.81
CA THR A 814 -18.38 17.11 -37.72
C THR A 814 -17.61 15.80 -37.55
N ASP A 815 -16.27 15.85 -37.50
CA ASP A 815 -15.42 14.68 -37.31
C ASP A 815 -15.60 14.05 -35.92
N LEU A 816 -15.76 14.86 -34.86
CA LEU A 816 -16.05 14.40 -33.50
C LEU A 816 -17.38 13.67 -33.43
N ASP A 817 -18.47 14.30 -33.88
CA ASP A 817 -19.82 13.73 -33.80
C ASP A 817 -19.96 12.46 -34.62
N ARG A 818 -19.36 12.43 -35.82
CA ARG A 818 -19.27 11.21 -36.63
C ARG A 818 -18.55 10.09 -35.88
N THR A 819 -17.41 10.39 -35.27
CA THR A 819 -16.59 9.37 -34.57
C THR A 819 -17.29 8.87 -33.32
N ILE A 820 -17.97 9.76 -32.59
CA ILE A 820 -18.81 9.40 -31.45
C ILE A 820 -19.94 8.48 -31.90
N LEU A 821 -20.61 8.75 -33.02
CA LEU A 821 -21.67 7.88 -33.57
C LEU A 821 -21.12 6.52 -34.04
N VAL A 822 -19.90 6.47 -34.57
CA VAL A 822 -19.22 5.20 -34.89
C VAL A 822 -18.90 4.41 -33.63
N LEU A 823 -18.56 5.02 -32.50
CA LEU A 823 -18.25 4.30 -31.26
C LEU A 823 -19.50 3.91 -30.46
N SER A 824 -20.46 4.84 -30.39
CA SER A 824 -21.69 4.70 -29.61
C SER A 824 -22.60 3.63 -30.21
N ALA A 825 -23.13 2.74 -29.37
CA ALA A 825 -24.15 1.78 -29.79
C ALA A 825 -25.26 1.67 -28.73
N ARG A 826 -26.41 1.13 -29.14
CA ARG A 826 -27.62 1.07 -28.33
C ARG A 826 -27.46 0.06 -27.17
N GLY A 827 -27.79 0.48 -25.94
CA GLY A 827 -28.30 -0.44 -24.91
C GLY A 827 -27.36 -1.08 -23.87
N LYS A 828 -26.08 -0.72 -23.76
CA LYS A 828 -25.24 -1.11 -22.60
C LYS A 828 -24.39 0.07 -22.12
N ALA A 829 -24.18 0.16 -20.80
CA ALA A 829 -23.06 0.93 -20.27
C ALA A 829 -21.80 0.36 -20.92
N GLU A 830 -21.16 1.16 -21.77
CA GLU A 830 -19.94 0.73 -22.44
C GLU A 830 -18.92 0.37 -21.37
N ALA A 831 -18.46 -0.88 -21.33
CA ALA A 831 -17.45 -1.31 -20.38
C ALA A 831 -16.08 -1.22 -21.07
N GLY A 832 -15.09 -0.66 -20.37
CA GLY A 832 -13.69 -0.60 -20.82
C GLY A 832 -13.38 0.56 -21.76
N THR A 833 -12.45 0.32 -22.70
CA THR A 833 -11.74 1.34 -23.50
C THR A 833 -12.62 2.17 -24.45
N VAL A 834 -13.74 1.63 -24.93
CA VAL A 834 -14.65 2.36 -25.85
C VAL A 834 -15.36 3.51 -25.12
N LEU A 835 -15.78 3.30 -23.86
CA LEU A 835 -16.43 4.35 -23.06
C LEU A 835 -15.48 5.52 -22.81
N GLU A 836 -14.22 5.21 -22.50
CA GLU A 836 -13.19 6.23 -22.27
C GLU A 836 -12.94 7.05 -23.53
N GLN A 837 -12.89 6.41 -24.70
CA GLN A 837 -12.77 7.10 -25.98
C GLN A 837 -13.98 8.01 -26.26
N VAL A 838 -15.20 7.54 -26.02
CA VAL A 838 -16.41 8.37 -26.18
C VAL A 838 -16.37 9.57 -25.25
N ARG A 839 -16.06 9.38 -23.96
CA ARG A 839 -15.94 10.46 -22.98
C ARG A 839 -14.87 11.48 -23.37
N MET A 840 -13.72 11.02 -23.86
CA MET A 840 -12.64 11.87 -24.34
C MET A 840 -13.09 12.75 -25.53
N LEU A 841 -13.84 12.18 -26.48
CA LEU A 841 -14.36 12.91 -27.63
C LEU A 841 -15.48 13.89 -27.24
N GLU A 842 -16.39 13.49 -26.35
CA GLU A 842 -17.45 14.37 -25.82
C GLU A 842 -16.85 15.55 -25.06
N ALA A 843 -15.84 15.33 -24.21
CA ALA A 843 -15.12 16.40 -23.52
C ALA A 843 -14.42 17.36 -24.49
N ALA A 844 -13.86 16.86 -25.60
CA ALA A 844 -13.28 17.70 -26.63
C ALA A 844 -14.34 18.54 -27.35
N ARG A 845 -15.49 17.94 -27.69
CA ARG A 845 -16.63 18.63 -28.30
C ARG A 845 -17.18 19.73 -27.39
N ASP A 846 -17.34 19.45 -26.10
CA ASP A 846 -17.84 20.44 -25.14
C ASP A 846 -16.88 21.63 -25.00
N LYS A 847 -15.55 21.40 -25.04
CA LYS A 847 -14.56 22.49 -25.11
C LYS A 847 -14.76 23.37 -26.35
N VAL A 848 -15.09 22.79 -27.52
CA VAL A 848 -15.41 23.59 -28.72
C VAL A 848 -16.61 24.51 -28.43
N TRP A 849 -17.67 23.95 -27.86
CA TRP A 849 -18.94 24.67 -27.65
C TRP A 849 -18.91 25.71 -26.54
N THR A 850 -18.05 25.55 -25.51
CA THR A 850 -17.88 26.59 -24.47
C THR A 850 -17.46 27.97 -25.03
N ARG A 851 -16.98 28.01 -26.27
CA ARG A 851 -16.62 29.26 -26.96
C ARG A 851 -17.79 29.93 -27.69
N PHE A 852 -18.81 29.18 -28.10
CA PHE A 852 -19.91 29.65 -28.96
C PHE A 852 -21.24 29.71 -28.20
N SER A 853 -21.22 30.17 -26.95
CA SER A 853 -22.31 30.05 -25.98
C SER A 853 -23.60 30.84 -26.30
N ASP A 854 -23.56 31.77 -27.25
CA ASP A 854 -24.73 32.59 -27.64
C ASP A 854 -25.37 32.07 -28.95
N GLU A 855 -26.54 31.44 -28.81
CA GLU A 855 -27.30 30.85 -29.92
C GLU A 855 -27.77 31.88 -30.96
N LYS A 856 -28.12 33.10 -30.55
CA LYS A 856 -28.63 34.13 -31.48
C LYS A 856 -27.50 34.77 -32.26
N SER A 857 -26.37 35.01 -31.59
CA SER A 857 -25.19 35.60 -32.22
C SER A 857 -24.63 34.74 -33.35
N LEU A 858 -24.65 33.40 -33.22
CA LEU A 858 -24.11 32.51 -34.25
C LEU A 858 -25.00 32.44 -35.51
N GLU A 859 -26.33 32.49 -35.35
CA GLU A 859 -27.26 32.48 -36.48
C GLU A 859 -27.21 33.79 -37.28
N GLU A 860 -27.11 34.93 -36.58
CA GLU A 860 -26.88 36.25 -37.20
C GLU A 860 -25.53 36.31 -37.93
N GLN A 861 -24.47 35.76 -37.34
CA GLN A 861 -23.15 35.66 -37.97
C GLN A 861 -23.16 34.78 -39.22
N ALA A 862 -23.82 33.62 -39.15
CA ALA A 862 -23.94 32.71 -40.29
C ALA A 862 -24.70 33.36 -41.46
N GLN A 863 -25.76 34.12 -41.16
CA GLN A 863 -26.52 34.85 -42.16
C GLN A 863 -25.68 35.98 -42.78
N ALA A 864 -24.96 36.75 -41.97
CA ALA A 864 -24.06 37.80 -42.46
C ALA A 864 -22.94 37.23 -43.36
N GLU A 865 -22.34 36.09 -42.97
CA GLU A 865 -21.29 35.42 -43.76
C GLU A 865 -21.84 34.92 -45.12
N TRP A 866 -23.07 34.41 -45.13
CA TRP A 866 -23.75 34.00 -46.35
C TRP A 866 -24.08 35.19 -47.26
N GLU A 867 -24.51 36.32 -46.70
CA GLU A 867 -24.80 37.54 -47.46
C GLU A 867 -23.53 38.18 -48.03
N GLU A 868 -22.41 38.15 -47.30
CA GLU A 868 -21.14 38.74 -47.72
C GLU A 868 -20.40 37.87 -48.75
N SER A 869 -20.31 36.56 -48.52
CA SER A 869 -19.41 35.66 -49.24
C SER A 869 -20.10 34.43 -49.85
N ALA A 870 -21.38 34.23 -49.53
CA ALA A 870 -22.13 33.02 -49.83
C ALA A 870 -21.41 31.72 -49.38
N SER A 871 -20.71 31.84 -48.25
CA SER A 871 -20.08 30.76 -47.50
C SER A 871 -21.13 30.01 -46.67
N GLN A 872 -21.05 28.68 -46.63
CA GLN A 872 -21.99 27.83 -45.90
C GLN A 872 -21.46 27.43 -44.51
N HIS A 873 -20.24 27.84 -44.13
CA HIS A 873 -19.55 27.40 -42.91
C HIS A 873 -20.31 27.79 -41.63
N GLY A 874 -20.78 29.03 -41.53
CA GLY A 874 -21.63 29.47 -40.42
C GLY A 874 -22.91 28.64 -40.28
N PHE A 875 -23.58 28.30 -41.40
CA PHE A 875 -24.79 27.47 -41.37
C PHE A 875 -24.53 26.05 -40.87
N ILE A 876 -23.40 25.44 -41.27
CA ILE A 876 -22.99 24.11 -40.79
C ILE A 876 -22.73 24.15 -39.28
N LEU A 877 -21.97 25.14 -38.81
CA LEU A 877 -21.64 25.27 -37.40
C LEU A 877 -22.89 25.48 -36.55
N ARG A 878 -23.85 26.29 -37.02
CA ARG A 878 -25.14 26.48 -36.35
C ARG A 878 -25.97 25.19 -36.34
N ALA A 879 -25.99 24.44 -37.44
CA ALA A 879 -26.69 23.16 -37.49
C ALA A 879 -26.11 22.14 -36.49
N GLU A 880 -24.78 22.02 -36.39
CA GLU A 880 -24.13 21.14 -35.41
C GLU A 880 -24.39 21.58 -33.96
N GLN A 881 -24.45 22.89 -33.69
CA GLN A 881 -24.81 23.40 -32.36
C GLN A 881 -26.22 22.99 -31.96
N LEU A 882 -27.19 23.14 -32.88
CA LEU A 882 -28.58 22.72 -32.67
C LEU A 882 -28.68 21.20 -32.45
N PHE A 883 -27.93 20.41 -33.22
CA PHE A 883 -27.85 18.97 -33.03
C PHE A 883 -27.26 18.59 -31.66
N TRP A 884 -26.18 19.24 -31.24
CA TRP A 884 -25.58 19.05 -29.91
C TRP A 884 -26.59 19.36 -28.79
N LEU A 885 -27.29 20.49 -28.86
CA LEU A 885 -28.36 20.87 -27.93
C LEU A 885 -29.55 19.89 -27.94
N ALA A 886 -29.86 19.30 -29.09
CA ALA A 886 -30.91 18.29 -29.21
C ALA A 886 -30.49 16.99 -28.51
N ARG A 887 -29.22 16.59 -28.65
CA ARG A 887 -28.64 15.40 -28.04
C ARG A 887 -28.46 15.53 -26.53
N SER A 888 -28.13 16.72 -26.01
CA SER A 888 -27.97 16.94 -24.57
C SER A 888 -29.30 16.84 -23.81
N ASP A 889 -30.38 17.38 -24.40
CA ASP A 889 -31.70 17.43 -23.77
C ASP A 889 -32.54 16.17 -24.04
N ASP A 890 -32.18 15.39 -25.07
CA ASP A 890 -32.90 14.19 -25.55
C ASP A 890 -34.39 14.46 -25.87
N ARG A 891 -34.75 15.71 -26.16
CA ARG A 891 -36.12 16.14 -26.46
C ARG A 891 -36.40 16.11 -27.95
N GLY A 892 -37.40 15.33 -28.37
CA GLY A 892 -37.82 15.26 -29.78
C GLY A 892 -38.20 16.60 -30.42
N ARG A 893 -38.59 17.61 -29.63
CA ARG A 893 -38.82 18.98 -30.14
C ARG A 893 -37.55 19.61 -30.71
N ARG A 894 -36.41 19.50 -30.01
CA ARG A 894 -35.14 20.10 -30.46
C ARG A 894 -34.60 19.42 -31.72
N TYR A 895 -34.76 18.11 -31.85
CA TYR A 895 -34.43 17.39 -33.09
C TYR A 895 -35.27 17.88 -34.28
N ARG A 896 -36.57 18.11 -34.06
CA ARG A 896 -37.46 18.71 -35.07
C ARG A 896 -37.02 20.12 -35.44
N ASP A 897 -36.66 20.94 -34.45
CA ASP A 897 -36.19 22.31 -34.68
C ASP A 897 -34.88 22.32 -35.49
N THR A 898 -33.96 21.39 -35.20
CA THR A 898 -32.70 21.19 -35.95
C THR A 898 -32.96 20.80 -37.41
N LEU A 899 -33.83 19.80 -37.65
CA LEU A 899 -34.18 19.39 -39.01
C LEU A 899 -34.94 20.49 -39.75
N GLY A 900 -35.82 21.22 -39.06
CA GLY A 900 -36.53 22.37 -39.63
C GLY A 900 -35.60 23.51 -40.01
N TYR A 901 -34.52 23.75 -39.25
CA TYR A 901 -33.46 24.70 -39.61
C TYR A 901 -32.73 24.23 -40.88
N LEU A 902 -32.27 22.98 -40.90
CA LEU A 902 -31.56 22.39 -42.04
C LEU A 902 -32.39 22.43 -43.33
N ASP A 903 -33.68 22.11 -43.27
CA ASP A 903 -34.58 22.15 -44.44
C ASP A 903 -34.73 23.58 -44.99
N ARG A 904 -34.82 24.59 -44.11
CA ARG A 904 -34.88 26.01 -44.53
C ARG A 904 -33.59 26.44 -45.21
N ILE A 905 -32.44 26.11 -44.63
CA ILE A 905 -31.14 26.52 -45.14
C ILE A 905 -30.78 25.80 -46.46
N MET A 906 -31.00 24.49 -46.54
CA MET A 906 -30.78 23.74 -47.79
C MET A 906 -31.67 24.27 -48.91
N LYS A 907 -32.92 24.61 -48.60
CA LYS A 907 -33.83 25.26 -49.55
C LYS A 907 -33.31 26.63 -50.01
N LEU A 908 -32.88 27.49 -49.07
CA LEU A 908 -32.27 28.80 -49.39
C LEU A 908 -31.06 28.67 -50.32
N ILE A 909 -30.17 27.72 -50.05
CA ILE A 909 -28.98 27.47 -50.87
C ILE A 909 -29.37 27.01 -52.29
N LEU A 910 -30.31 26.08 -52.41
CA LEU A 910 -30.80 25.58 -53.70
C LEU A 910 -31.52 26.68 -54.50
N GLU A 911 -32.36 27.50 -53.85
CA GLU A 911 -33.05 28.63 -54.47
C GLU A 911 -32.06 29.72 -54.96
N SER A 912 -30.88 29.82 -54.35
CA SER A 912 -29.78 30.68 -54.80
C SER A 912 -28.97 30.09 -55.97
N GLY A 913 -29.32 28.89 -56.46
CA GLY A 913 -28.63 28.19 -57.55
C GLY A 913 -27.31 27.53 -57.14
N ARG A 914 -27.06 27.35 -55.82
CA ARG A 914 -25.86 26.69 -55.29
C ARG A 914 -26.18 25.29 -54.78
N VAL A 915 -25.14 24.46 -54.64
CA VAL A 915 -25.27 23.10 -54.08
C VAL A 915 -25.01 23.16 -52.57
N PRO A 916 -25.86 22.56 -51.72
CA PRO A 916 -25.60 22.44 -50.30
C PRO A 916 -24.31 21.64 -50.02
N ASP A 917 -23.50 22.12 -49.08
CA ASP A 917 -22.30 21.46 -48.60
C ASP A 917 -22.67 20.10 -48.00
N VAL A 918 -21.83 19.10 -48.27
CA VAL A 918 -22.03 17.71 -47.82
C VAL A 918 -22.21 17.63 -46.30
N ARG A 919 -21.56 18.52 -45.54
CA ARG A 919 -21.68 18.58 -44.08
C ARG A 919 -23.09 18.90 -43.61
N LEU A 920 -23.88 19.68 -44.36
CA LEU A 920 -25.29 19.91 -44.03
C LEU A 920 -26.11 18.61 -44.10
N TYR A 921 -25.87 17.78 -45.11
CA TYR A 921 -26.48 16.44 -45.21
C TYR A 921 -26.00 15.50 -44.10
N GLN A 922 -24.74 15.65 -43.66
CA GLN A 922 -24.19 14.88 -42.53
C GLN A 922 -24.91 15.21 -41.22
N VAL A 923 -25.07 16.49 -40.87
CA VAL A 923 -25.83 16.91 -39.67
C VAL A 923 -27.29 16.46 -39.76
N ALA A 924 -27.91 16.59 -40.94
CA ALA A 924 -29.28 16.12 -41.16
C ALA A 924 -29.40 14.61 -40.92
N THR A 925 -28.43 13.83 -41.40
CA THR A 925 -28.35 12.39 -41.17
C THR A 925 -28.15 12.08 -39.70
N HIS A 926 -27.25 12.79 -39.00
CA HIS A 926 -27.02 12.63 -37.55
C HIS A 926 -28.30 12.87 -36.74
N ALA A 927 -28.99 13.98 -37.00
CA ALA A 927 -30.21 14.37 -36.31
C ALA A 927 -31.35 13.37 -36.58
N LEU A 928 -31.56 13.00 -37.85
CA LEU A 928 -32.63 12.08 -38.24
C LEU A 928 -32.39 10.67 -37.69
N TYR A 929 -31.17 10.15 -37.83
CA TYR A 929 -30.80 8.84 -37.30
C TYR A 929 -30.95 8.80 -35.77
N THR A 930 -30.39 9.76 -35.05
CA THR A 930 -30.42 9.76 -33.57
C THR A 930 -31.87 9.84 -33.06
N TRP A 931 -32.69 10.69 -33.68
CA TRP A 931 -34.08 10.90 -33.26
C TRP A 931 -35.03 9.78 -33.66
N ARG A 932 -34.99 9.33 -34.93
CA ARG A 932 -36.02 8.44 -35.50
C ARG A 932 -35.63 6.97 -35.56
N VAL A 933 -34.32 6.68 -35.64
CA VAL A 933 -33.82 5.31 -35.81
C VAL A 933 -33.26 4.76 -34.50
N HIS A 934 -32.42 5.55 -33.83
CA HIS A 934 -31.63 5.10 -32.68
C HIS A 934 -32.39 5.12 -31.34
N GLN A 935 -33.21 6.16 -31.08
CA GLN A 935 -33.97 6.29 -29.83
C GLN A 935 -34.96 5.12 -29.61
N SER A 936 -35.19 4.75 -28.35
CA SER A 936 -36.10 3.65 -27.97
C SER A 936 -37.47 4.17 -27.58
N GLY A 937 -38.52 3.73 -28.30
CA GLY A 937 -39.91 3.94 -27.88
C GLY A 937 -40.85 4.57 -28.91
N GLY A 938 -40.85 4.11 -30.17
CA GLY A 938 -41.93 4.43 -31.12
C GLY A 938 -42.13 5.93 -31.34
N VAL A 939 -41.08 6.65 -31.77
CA VAL A 939 -41.13 8.09 -32.03
C VAL A 939 -42.02 8.44 -33.26
N GLY A 940 -42.57 7.42 -33.93
CA GLY A 940 -43.42 7.49 -35.12
C GLY A 940 -42.69 6.97 -36.36
N ALA A 941 -43.43 6.80 -37.46
CA ALA A 941 -42.92 6.25 -38.72
C ALA A 941 -41.61 6.93 -39.19
N VAL A 942 -40.68 6.11 -39.68
CA VAL A 942 -39.40 6.55 -40.24
C VAL A 942 -39.55 6.68 -41.75
N ASP A 943 -39.24 7.87 -42.29
CA ASP A 943 -39.17 8.11 -43.73
C ASP A 943 -37.82 7.58 -44.27
N TRP A 944 -37.81 6.29 -44.64
CA TRP A 944 -36.60 5.62 -45.12
C TRP A 944 -36.06 6.15 -46.45
N ASP A 945 -36.90 6.75 -47.30
CA ASP A 945 -36.46 7.38 -48.54
C ASP A 945 -35.66 8.64 -48.25
N ARG A 946 -36.14 9.47 -47.31
CA ARG A 946 -35.40 10.63 -46.82
C ARG A 946 -34.09 10.22 -46.14
N VAL A 947 -34.10 9.17 -45.30
CA VAL A 947 -32.87 8.65 -44.66
C VAL A 947 -31.87 8.20 -45.73
N ALA A 948 -32.30 7.42 -46.73
CA ALA A 948 -31.44 6.94 -47.80
C ALA A 948 -30.84 8.10 -48.61
N MET A 949 -31.65 9.09 -49.00
CA MET A 949 -31.18 10.27 -49.73
C MET A 949 -30.12 11.05 -48.95
N LEU A 950 -30.41 11.43 -47.70
CA LEU A 950 -29.49 12.20 -46.87
C LEU A 950 -28.18 11.43 -46.62
N ALA A 951 -28.26 10.14 -46.31
CA ALA A 951 -27.10 9.30 -46.03
C ALA A 951 -26.24 9.07 -47.28
N SER A 952 -26.87 8.92 -48.46
CA SER A 952 -26.17 8.82 -49.74
C SER A 952 -25.41 10.11 -50.08
N GLU A 953 -26.05 11.27 -49.98
CA GLU A 953 -25.39 12.56 -50.23
C GLU A 953 -24.27 12.83 -49.23
N ALA A 954 -24.49 12.54 -47.95
CA ALA A 954 -23.48 12.61 -46.89
C ALA A 954 -22.25 11.73 -47.17
N ALA A 955 -22.45 10.58 -47.83
CA ALA A 955 -21.39 9.64 -48.21
C ALA A 955 -20.61 10.09 -49.47
N LYS A 956 -21.19 10.88 -50.37
CA LYS A 956 -20.54 11.29 -51.63
C LYS A 956 -19.39 12.28 -51.44
N GLY A 957 -19.49 13.20 -50.47
CA GLY A 957 -18.47 14.24 -50.24
C GLY A 957 -17.52 13.98 -49.07
N SER A 958 -17.77 12.97 -48.24
CA SER A 958 -16.78 12.53 -47.26
C SER A 958 -15.74 11.69 -47.99
N GLY A 959 -14.47 12.11 -48.02
CA GLY A 959 -13.39 11.26 -48.55
C GLY A 959 -13.49 9.84 -47.99
N HIS A 960 -13.09 8.82 -48.76
CA HIS A 960 -13.39 7.38 -48.59
C HIS A 960 -13.31 6.76 -47.17
N ARG A 961 -12.71 7.45 -46.19
CA ARG A 961 -12.50 7.01 -44.79
C ARG A 961 -13.55 7.54 -43.81
N GLY A 962 -14.24 8.64 -44.13
CA GLY A 962 -15.28 9.28 -43.29
C GLY A 962 -16.71 8.79 -43.55
N THR A 963 -16.87 7.76 -44.39
CA THR A 963 -18.17 7.33 -44.92
C THR A 963 -18.81 6.19 -44.12
N VAL A 964 -18.10 5.55 -43.19
CA VAL A 964 -18.54 4.28 -42.57
C VAL A 964 -19.91 4.40 -41.91
N PHE A 965 -20.11 5.48 -41.14
CA PHE A 965 -21.41 5.73 -40.51
C PHE A 965 -22.50 6.05 -41.56
N TYR A 966 -22.25 6.94 -42.51
CA TYR A 966 -23.27 7.33 -43.50
C TYR A 966 -23.64 6.17 -44.43
N THR A 967 -22.67 5.41 -44.90
CA THR A 967 -22.91 4.20 -45.71
C THR A 967 -23.57 3.10 -44.89
N TYR A 968 -23.30 2.98 -43.59
CA TYR A 968 -24.08 2.12 -42.70
C TYR A 968 -25.55 2.55 -42.62
N VAL A 969 -25.82 3.84 -42.40
CA VAL A 969 -27.20 4.37 -42.34
C VAL A 969 -27.90 4.21 -43.69
N HIS A 970 -27.17 4.38 -44.80
CA HIS A 970 -27.67 4.11 -46.15
C HIS A 970 -28.03 2.63 -46.33
N ALA A 971 -27.12 1.70 -45.97
CA ALA A 971 -27.38 0.27 -46.04
C ALA A 971 -28.55 -0.15 -45.14
N LEU A 972 -28.69 0.47 -43.98
CA LEU A 972 -29.83 0.28 -43.08
C LEU A 972 -31.14 0.72 -43.74
N ALA A 973 -31.16 1.88 -44.39
CA ALA A 973 -32.33 2.37 -45.12
C ALA A 973 -32.69 1.48 -46.32
N GLN A 974 -31.69 1.00 -47.07
CA GLN A 974 -31.88 0.04 -48.16
C GLN A 974 -32.49 -1.28 -47.66
N ALA A 975 -32.01 -1.80 -46.52
CA ALA A 975 -32.60 -3.00 -45.91
C ALA A 975 -34.08 -2.81 -45.55
N HIS A 976 -34.45 -1.65 -45.01
CA HIS A 976 -35.85 -1.34 -44.70
C HIS A 976 -36.72 -1.09 -45.95
N ARG A 977 -36.10 -0.71 -47.08
CA ARG A 977 -36.74 -0.62 -48.40
C ARG A 977 -36.77 -1.96 -49.15
N SER A 978 -36.37 -3.06 -48.49
CA SER A 978 -36.23 -4.42 -49.06
C SER A 978 -35.17 -4.54 -50.17
N GLU A 979 -34.25 -3.58 -50.28
CA GLU A 979 -33.11 -3.58 -51.22
C GLU A 979 -31.90 -4.31 -50.59
N TRP A 980 -32.08 -5.59 -50.26
CA TRP A 980 -31.13 -6.35 -49.46
C TRP A 980 -29.76 -6.60 -50.12
N THR A 981 -29.72 -6.75 -51.45
CA THR A 981 -28.48 -7.01 -52.21
C THR A 981 -27.51 -5.84 -52.10
N ASP A 982 -28.01 -4.61 -52.22
CA ASP A 982 -27.20 -3.40 -52.14
C ASP A 982 -26.74 -3.15 -50.70
N SER A 983 -27.64 -3.37 -49.74
CA SER A 983 -27.33 -3.31 -48.31
C SER A 983 -26.18 -4.25 -47.92
N ASP A 984 -26.19 -5.49 -48.42
CA ASP A 984 -25.13 -6.47 -48.17
C ASP A 984 -23.78 -6.09 -48.75
N ALA A 985 -23.77 -5.54 -49.96
CA ALA A 985 -22.53 -5.10 -50.60
C ALA A 985 -21.81 -4.08 -49.71
N VAL A 986 -22.56 -3.15 -49.12
CA VAL A 986 -22.03 -2.16 -48.19
C VAL A 986 -21.55 -2.79 -46.87
N PHE A 987 -22.32 -3.68 -46.26
CA PHE A 987 -21.88 -4.39 -45.05
C PHE A 987 -20.63 -5.25 -45.30
N HIS A 988 -20.52 -5.86 -46.48
CA HIS A 988 -19.33 -6.59 -46.88
C HIS A 988 -18.11 -5.67 -46.98
N GLN A 989 -18.27 -4.49 -47.56
CA GLN A 989 -17.22 -3.47 -47.60
C GLN A 989 -16.79 -3.07 -46.18
N HIS A 990 -17.73 -2.86 -45.25
CA HIS A 990 -17.43 -2.49 -43.85
C HIS A 990 -16.57 -3.50 -43.10
N ARG A 991 -16.74 -4.79 -43.39
CA ARG A 991 -15.90 -5.85 -42.81
C ARG A 991 -14.42 -5.72 -43.19
N GLN A 992 -14.10 -4.94 -44.23
CA GLN A 992 -12.74 -4.72 -44.71
C GLN A 992 -12.11 -3.40 -44.20
N ILE A 993 -12.89 -2.52 -43.53
CA ILE A 993 -12.45 -1.16 -43.15
C ILE A 993 -11.58 -1.14 -41.85
N GLY A 994 -11.31 -2.30 -41.25
CA GLY A 994 -10.41 -2.38 -40.09
C GLY A 994 -10.99 -1.79 -38.79
N LEU A 995 -12.32 -1.77 -38.66
CA LEU A 995 -12.98 -1.47 -37.39
C LEU A 995 -12.62 -2.54 -36.33
N PRO A 996 -12.41 -2.15 -35.06
CA PRO A 996 -12.24 -3.12 -33.97
C PRO A 996 -13.44 -4.07 -33.89
N ALA A 997 -13.21 -5.35 -33.59
CA ALA A 997 -14.29 -6.35 -33.50
C ALA A 997 -15.39 -5.95 -32.51
N SER A 998 -15.01 -5.27 -31.41
CA SER A 998 -15.92 -4.71 -30.40
C SER A 998 -16.83 -3.59 -30.92
N VAL A 999 -16.50 -2.98 -32.06
CA VAL A 999 -17.28 -1.93 -32.73
C VAL A 999 -18.01 -2.50 -33.96
N LEU A 1000 -17.33 -3.34 -34.74
CA LEU A 1000 -17.82 -3.93 -35.99
C LEU A 1000 -19.05 -4.84 -35.78
N TRP A 1001 -19.02 -5.68 -34.74
CA TRP A 1001 -20.05 -6.67 -34.47
C TRP A 1001 -21.02 -6.26 -33.35
N LYS A 1002 -20.92 -5.02 -32.84
CA LYS A 1002 -21.82 -4.52 -31.82
C LYS A 1002 -23.17 -4.15 -32.44
N ASN A 1003 -24.25 -4.68 -31.88
CA ASN A 1003 -25.61 -4.36 -32.32
C ASN A 1003 -25.89 -2.87 -32.09
N ARG A 1004 -26.37 -2.18 -33.12
CA ARG A 1004 -26.65 -0.75 -33.10
C ARG A 1004 -28.14 -0.48 -33.21
N ASP A 1005 -28.76 -1.09 -34.21
CA ASP A 1005 -30.17 -0.86 -34.53
C ASP A 1005 -30.88 -2.19 -34.79
N PHE A 1006 -32.19 -2.09 -35.02
CA PHE A 1006 -33.04 -3.23 -35.32
C PHE A 1006 -33.84 -2.94 -36.58
N LEU A 1007 -34.30 -4.01 -37.24
CA LEU A 1007 -35.34 -3.90 -38.24
C LEU A 1007 -36.60 -3.35 -37.56
N LEU A 1008 -37.17 -2.28 -38.11
CA LEU A 1008 -38.31 -1.58 -37.54
C LEU A 1008 -39.58 -1.86 -38.35
N ASP A 1009 -40.73 -1.87 -37.66
CA ASP A 1009 -42.06 -1.87 -38.25
C ASP A 1009 -42.46 -0.46 -38.75
N ALA A 1010 -43.64 -0.36 -39.38
CA ALA A 1010 -44.16 0.92 -39.89
C ALA A 1010 -44.37 1.99 -38.79
N ASN A 1011 -44.46 1.59 -37.52
CA ASN A 1011 -44.62 2.48 -36.38
C ASN A 1011 -43.27 2.86 -35.73
N GLY A 1012 -42.14 2.34 -36.24
CA GLY A 1012 -40.80 2.58 -35.70
C GLY A 1012 -40.45 1.69 -34.49
N ASN A 1013 -41.18 0.60 -34.24
CA ASN A 1013 -40.85 -0.37 -33.19
C ASN A 1013 -40.01 -1.52 -33.76
N PRO A 1014 -39.12 -2.15 -32.96
CA PRO A 1014 -38.39 -3.34 -33.41
C PRO A 1014 -39.34 -4.46 -33.86
N LEU A 1015 -39.22 -4.85 -35.13
CA LEU A 1015 -40.00 -5.90 -35.76
C LEU A 1015 -39.50 -7.27 -35.27
N GLN A 1016 -40.40 -8.04 -34.66
CA GLN A 1016 -40.15 -9.44 -34.35
C GLN A 1016 -40.52 -10.28 -35.58
N VAL A 1017 -39.57 -11.10 -36.03
CA VAL A 1017 -39.74 -12.00 -37.17
C VAL A 1017 -39.72 -13.45 -36.72
N GLN A 1018 -40.33 -14.31 -37.53
CA GLN A 1018 -40.35 -15.76 -37.35
C GLN A 1018 -39.55 -16.43 -38.46
N GLY A 1019 -38.75 -17.45 -38.11
CA GLY A 1019 -37.98 -18.20 -39.10
C GLY A 1019 -37.47 -19.54 -38.60
N ASP A 1020 -36.95 -20.35 -39.52
CA ASP A 1020 -36.43 -21.69 -39.24
C ASP A 1020 -34.92 -21.69 -39.05
N ILE A 1021 -34.41 -22.44 -38.07
CA ILE A 1021 -32.97 -22.57 -37.86
C ILE A 1021 -32.36 -23.55 -38.88
N ARG A 1022 -31.40 -23.05 -39.66
CA ARG A 1022 -30.58 -23.82 -40.60
C ARG A 1022 -29.13 -23.88 -40.12
N VAL A 1023 -28.44 -24.98 -40.40
CA VAL A 1023 -27.02 -25.18 -40.05
C VAL A 1023 -26.23 -25.29 -41.34
N GLY A 1024 -25.23 -24.42 -41.54
CA GLY A 1024 -24.32 -24.47 -42.68
C GLY A 1024 -22.88 -24.36 -42.23
N SER A 1025 -21.99 -25.23 -42.72
CA SER A 1025 -20.52 -25.19 -42.54
C SER A 1025 -20.03 -24.51 -41.24
N GLN A 1026 -20.44 -25.03 -40.08
CA GLN A 1026 -20.10 -24.56 -38.72
C GLN A 1026 -20.81 -23.29 -38.17
N ARG A 1027 -21.80 -22.72 -38.86
CA ARG A 1027 -22.60 -21.57 -38.38
C ARG A 1027 -24.09 -21.87 -38.46
N LYS A 1028 -24.86 -21.29 -37.53
CA LYS A 1028 -26.32 -21.34 -37.50
C LYS A 1028 -26.89 -20.07 -38.15
N TYR A 1029 -27.98 -20.25 -38.89
CA TYR A 1029 -28.71 -19.18 -39.57
C TYR A 1029 -30.21 -19.29 -39.24
N LEU A 1030 -30.89 -18.16 -39.20
CA LEU A 1030 -32.34 -18.05 -39.14
C LEU A 1030 -32.86 -17.73 -40.54
N SER A 1031 -33.59 -18.66 -41.16
CA SER A 1031 -34.24 -18.46 -42.45
C SER A 1031 -35.60 -17.81 -42.24
N VAL A 1032 -35.76 -16.57 -42.68
CA VAL A 1032 -36.99 -15.78 -42.52
C VAL A 1032 -37.67 -15.67 -43.87
N GLU A 1033 -38.79 -16.36 -44.04
CA GLU A 1033 -39.53 -16.42 -45.30
C GLU A 1033 -40.10 -15.06 -45.70
N GLU A 1034 -40.65 -14.30 -44.74
CA GLU A 1034 -41.20 -12.96 -44.95
C GLU A 1034 -40.19 -11.97 -45.53
N LEU A 1035 -38.90 -12.15 -45.22
CA LEU A 1035 -37.80 -11.32 -45.72
C LEU A 1035 -37.04 -11.99 -46.87
N GLN A 1036 -37.44 -13.21 -47.26
CA GLN A 1036 -36.79 -14.07 -48.25
C GLN A 1036 -35.27 -14.21 -48.03
N ARG A 1037 -34.85 -14.39 -46.77
CA ARG A 1037 -33.44 -14.23 -46.40
C ARG A 1037 -33.00 -15.03 -45.17
N ASP A 1038 -31.74 -15.44 -45.18
CA ASP A 1038 -31.09 -16.14 -44.07
C ASP A 1038 -30.17 -15.18 -43.28
N PHE A 1039 -30.38 -15.10 -41.97
CA PHE A 1039 -29.61 -14.23 -41.06
C PHE A 1039 -28.73 -15.05 -40.13
N ARG A 1040 -27.47 -14.69 -39.98
CA ARG A 1040 -26.59 -15.37 -39.02
C ARG A 1040 -27.06 -15.10 -37.59
N VAL A 1041 -27.10 -16.15 -36.77
CA VAL A 1041 -27.52 -16.02 -35.37
C VAL A 1041 -26.37 -15.54 -34.46
N ASP A 1042 -26.70 -14.89 -33.35
CA ASP A 1042 -25.70 -14.44 -32.36
C ASP A 1042 -25.05 -15.60 -31.57
N PHE A 1043 -23.77 -15.44 -31.22
CA PHE A 1043 -22.97 -16.47 -30.52
C PHE A 1043 -23.25 -16.58 -29.02
N GLY A 1044 -24.07 -15.68 -28.46
CA GLY A 1044 -24.26 -15.56 -27.01
C GLY A 1044 -25.56 -16.16 -26.46
N THR A 1045 -26.56 -16.41 -27.31
CA THR A 1045 -27.85 -16.96 -26.86
C THR A 1045 -28.06 -18.42 -27.29
N ARG A 1046 -28.76 -19.20 -26.45
CA ARG A 1046 -29.16 -20.57 -26.80
C ARG A 1046 -30.25 -20.51 -27.88
N TRP A 1047 -29.90 -20.89 -29.11
CA TRP A 1047 -30.82 -21.01 -30.23
C TRP A 1047 -31.46 -22.41 -30.30
N PRO A 1048 -32.70 -22.54 -30.79
CA PRO A 1048 -33.34 -23.82 -31.05
C PRO A 1048 -32.51 -24.73 -31.97
N GLU A 1049 -32.85 -26.02 -31.99
CA GLU A 1049 -32.24 -27.00 -32.89
C GLU A 1049 -32.70 -26.79 -34.34
N GLN A 1050 -31.95 -27.37 -35.29
CA GLN A 1050 -32.24 -27.26 -36.72
C GLN A 1050 -33.66 -27.71 -37.05
N GLY A 1051 -34.36 -26.95 -37.90
CA GLY A 1051 -35.74 -27.24 -38.31
C GLY A 1051 -36.82 -26.78 -37.33
N ASN A 1052 -36.45 -26.19 -36.18
CA ASN A 1052 -37.40 -25.56 -35.28
C ASN A 1052 -37.60 -24.07 -35.62
N ILE A 1053 -38.84 -23.62 -35.42
CA ILE A 1053 -39.23 -22.22 -35.52
C ILE A 1053 -38.64 -21.43 -34.35
N ALA A 1054 -38.02 -20.30 -34.66
CA ALA A 1054 -37.53 -19.34 -33.69
C ALA A 1054 -38.12 -17.94 -33.95
N HIS A 1055 -38.54 -17.27 -32.88
CA HIS A 1055 -38.85 -15.84 -32.92
C HIS A 1055 -37.59 -15.04 -32.56
N ALA A 1056 -37.28 -14.06 -33.39
CA ALA A 1056 -36.09 -13.24 -33.24
C ALA A 1056 -36.34 -11.80 -33.70
N TYR A 1057 -35.40 -10.92 -33.37
CA TYR A 1057 -35.27 -9.60 -33.97
C TYR A 1057 -34.07 -9.61 -34.91
N ILE A 1058 -34.13 -8.84 -36.00
CA ILE A 1058 -32.97 -8.60 -36.86
C ILE A 1058 -32.24 -7.36 -36.34
N ALA A 1059 -31.08 -7.57 -35.74
CA ALA A 1059 -30.19 -6.51 -35.28
C ALA A 1059 -29.19 -6.16 -36.39
N PHE A 1060 -28.86 -4.88 -36.52
CA PHE A 1060 -27.87 -4.40 -37.47
C PHE A 1060 -26.58 -3.98 -36.74
N SER A 1061 -25.44 -4.44 -37.24
CA SER A 1061 -24.11 -3.93 -36.89
C SER A 1061 -23.38 -3.45 -38.14
N PHE A 1062 -22.21 -2.82 -38.01
CA PHE A 1062 -21.38 -2.48 -39.17
C PHE A 1062 -20.98 -3.73 -39.99
N GLY A 1063 -20.83 -4.88 -39.34
CA GLY A 1063 -20.52 -6.16 -39.98
C GLY A 1063 -21.70 -6.83 -40.71
N GLY A 1064 -22.91 -6.27 -40.59
CA GLY A 1064 -24.14 -6.73 -41.24
C GLY A 1064 -25.27 -7.09 -40.28
N PRO A 1065 -26.42 -7.54 -40.83
CA PRO A 1065 -27.57 -7.95 -40.05
C PRO A 1065 -27.34 -9.32 -39.37
N LEU A 1066 -27.85 -9.47 -38.16
CA LEU A 1066 -27.75 -10.65 -37.30
C LEU A 1066 -29.11 -10.92 -36.64
N ALA A 1067 -29.50 -12.18 -36.53
CA ALA A 1067 -30.68 -12.55 -35.77
C ALA A 1067 -30.34 -12.62 -34.26
N VAL A 1068 -31.20 -12.05 -33.40
CA VAL A 1068 -31.06 -12.05 -31.93
C VAL A 1068 -32.37 -12.40 -31.23
N ARG A 1069 -32.32 -13.23 -30.17
CA ARG A 1069 -33.53 -13.72 -29.49
C ARG A 1069 -34.18 -12.76 -28.49
N ARG A 1070 -33.43 -11.79 -27.95
CA ARG A 1070 -33.91 -10.86 -26.93
C ARG A 1070 -33.50 -9.45 -27.32
N LEU A 1071 -34.43 -8.51 -27.19
CA LEU A 1071 -34.07 -7.10 -27.03
C LEU A 1071 -33.26 -7.02 -25.73
N GLU A 1072 -32.01 -6.55 -25.80
CA GLU A 1072 -31.20 -6.37 -24.60
C GLU A 1072 -31.99 -5.51 -23.61
N LYS A 1073 -32.15 -5.94 -22.35
CA LYS A 1073 -32.91 -5.18 -21.34
C LYS A 1073 -32.23 -3.82 -21.15
N PHE A 1074 -32.82 -2.80 -21.77
CA PHE A 1074 -32.39 -1.42 -21.69
C PHE A 1074 -32.54 -0.93 -20.26
N GLY A 1075 -31.44 -0.61 -19.59
CA GLY A 1075 -31.48 0.17 -18.37
C GLY A 1075 -32.07 1.54 -18.71
N ARG A 1076 -33.35 1.77 -18.37
CA ARG A 1076 -33.86 3.13 -18.25
C ARG A 1076 -32.96 3.83 -17.23
N ARG A 1077 -32.08 4.73 -17.67
CA ARG A 1077 -31.54 5.75 -16.75
C ARG A 1077 -32.76 6.50 -16.22
N ARG A 1078 -32.97 6.42 -14.90
CA ARG A 1078 -33.86 7.31 -14.18
C ARG A 1078 -33.26 8.71 -14.18
#